data_AF-A0A5B9MBB9-F1
#
_entry.id   AF-A0A5B9MBB9-F1
#
_cell.length_a   1.000
_cell.length_b   1.000
_cell.length_c   1.000
_cell.angle_alpha   90.00
_cell.angle_beta   90.00
_cell.angle_gamma   90.00
#
_symmetry.space_group_name_H-M   'P 1'
#
loop_
_entity.id
_entity.type
_entity.pdbx_description
1 polymer ?
#
loop_
_entity_poly.entity_id
_entity_poly.type
_entity_poly.pdbx_seq_one_letter_code
_entity_poly.pdbx_strand_id
1 'polypeptide(L)'
;MRTNHTPTQSIHVVTFAKTSNLTARGIHLLAQVATFARRLLESAVEDNAARFAGLAIALFAVTAMANPNTQDPHKPLSALGTISGAEKQIQAMYAKFAEWEALVISSAEAVNAGRRFPHQQLSRIYPETSRGIWYAEQLEAMGEPAGKDLKRKFTLLRKAMGNFSTRLQEFQPKELATLRNETENRRKTLARAAELAGEGKLVEAERTIRTLHLKQLQSVFYLPHSQARSFENEVNVPHLELLNRLNRQRRKDYQAEAKVKIQAYVDAVETLKTESNRVATELQHSSTVTIKGGQAGDAGDAIEYVMVLWGNASAAVARSVAVAWAFSDRDANATAEPFQRIIAQLESIGNESVANVVTSAAQSTPRDQVAVLYPKVLRALAQLDRRMLGTLDQNVITAAGQLAAKAPDFAEQVQRYSDATVEPTRWRRRYAAQQIRSVERDFPQASNLLNRELAPESTGPPGIYGAHSSRPRILTPGLLSYPADWIVRDAKTVLGMTTSDGPTLRLSPTADAAIVPQDPRHYTSLTATFPIDDYLADLKDCLLLDDSHGPLDLSAADALSSAELQEFQTVGGRIAGLTLEPFVSRFATMPDQASALLPLNRLPNIDARSAPAEQMIWRVDLEPQWVAHSMFVAIRPPAQ
;
A
#
# COMPACT_ATOMS: atom_id res chain seq x y z
N MET A 1 2.86 81.59 19.68
CA MET A 1 3.17 81.25 21.09
C MET A 1 1.97 80.50 21.65
N ARG A 2 2.15 79.26 22.11
CA ARG A 2 1.07 78.30 22.43
C ARG A 2 0.78 78.30 23.92
N THR A 3 -0.48 78.48 24.28
CA THR A 3 -1.02 78.24 25.63
C THR A 3 -2.45 77.72 25.57
N ASN A 4 -2.77 76.98 26.63
CA ASN A 4 -3.93 76.13 26.91
C ASN A 4 -5.24 76.88 27.24
N HIS A 5 -6.28 76.04 27.37
CA HIS A 5 -7.51 76.11 28.18
C HIS A 5 -8.84 76.52 27.52
N THR A 6 -9.71 75.50 27.31
CA THR A 6 -11.14 75.31 27.74
C THR A 6 -12.06 76.53 27.98
N PRO A 7 -13.42 76.46 27.93
CA PRO A 7 -14.37 75.31 27.84
C PRO A 7 -15.72 75.58 27.05
N THR A 8 -16.69 74.66 27.20
CA THR A 8 -18.18 74.84 27.29
C THR A 8 -19.07 75.06 26.05
N GLN A 9 -20.07 74.17 25.89
CA GLN A 9 -21.54 74.39 25.75
C GLN A 9 -22.17 73.07 25.23
N SER A 10 -23.10 72.33 25.87
CA SER A 10 -24.38 72.58 26.57
C SER A 10 -25.64 72.40 25.69
N ILE A 11 -26.37 71.31 25.96
CA ILE A 11 -27.85 71.19 26.13
C ILE A 11 -28.75 70.92 24.90
N HIS A 12 -29.46 69.76 24.97
CA HIS A 12 -30.93 69.49 24.80
C HIS A 12 -31.10 68.01 24.36
N VAL A 13 -31.45 67.01 25.19
CA VAL A 13 -32.70 66.67 25.93
C VAL A 13 -33.98 66.75 25.11
N VAL A 14 -34.52 65.58 24.68
CA VAL A 14 -35.93 65.08 24.79
C VAL A 14 -35.90 63.53 24.54
N THR A 15 -35.87 62.63 25.54
CA THR A 15 -36.98 61.81 26.15
C THR A 15 -38.01 61.22 25.14
N PHE A 16 -38.39 59.93 25.09
CA PHE A 16 -38.76 58.94 26.11
C PHE A 16 -38.70 57.48 25.56
N ALA A 17 -38.59 56.54 26.51
CA ALA A 17 -38.73 55.08 26.53
C ALA A 17 -39.66 54.40 25.48
N LYS A 18 -39.53 53.10 25.11
CA LYS A 18 -39.49 51.89 25.97
C LYS A 18 -39.13 50.63 25.11
N THR A 19 -38.36 49.72 25.71
CA THR A 19 -38.35 48.24 25.55
C THR A 19 -38.26 47.58 24.17
N SER A 20 -37.13 46.91 23.91
CA SER A 20 -37.06 45.43 23.90
C SER A 20 -35.63 44.94 23.60
N ASN A 21 -34.95 44.47 24.65
CA ASN A 21 -33.74 43.64 24.57
C ASN A 21 -34.06 42.35 23.81
N LEU A 22 -33.30 42.03 22.76
CA LEU A 22 -32.94 40.67 22.28
C LEU A 22 -32.56 40.74 20.79
N THR A 23 -31.41 41.33 20.43
CA THR A 23 -30.83 41.11 19.08
C THR A 23 -29.36 41.54 18.93
N ALA A 24 -28.79 42.34 19.84
CA ALA A 24 -27.39 42.77 19.70
C ALA A 24 -26.35 41.85 20.38
N ARG A 25 -26.76 41.02 21.36
CA ARG A 25 -25.87 40.00 21.97
C ARG A 25 -25.72 38.73 21.11
N GLY A 26 -26.60 38.48 20.16
CA GLY A 26 -26.51 37.34 19.22
C GLY A 26 -25.48 37.56 18.10
N ILE A 27 -25.35 38.79 17.61
CA ILE A 27 -24.48 39.09 16.46
C ILE A 27 -23.01 39.26 16.90
N HIS A 28 -22.77 39.75 18.11
CA HIS A 28 -21.40 39.88 18.63
C HIS A 28 -20.80 38.53 19.11
N LEU A 29 -21.65 37.60 19.58
CA LEU A 29 -21.25 36.24 19.94
C LEU A 29 -20.99 35.39 18.68
N LEU A 30 -21.77 35.57 17.61
CA LEU A 30 -21.53 34.89 16.33
C LEU A 30 -20.27 35.39 15.62
N ALA A 31 -19.91 36.67 15.74
CA ALA A 31 -18.66 37.20 15.20
C ALA A 31 -17.42 36.73 15.99
N GLN A 32 -17.53 36.59 17.32
CA GLN A 32 -16.44 36.04 18.15
C GLN A 32 -16.30 34.53 18.00
N VAL A 33 -17.39 33.78 17.84
CA VAL A 33 -17.38 32.34 17.54
C VAL A 33 -16.87 32.09 16.12
N ALA A 34 -17.21 32.92 15.12
CA ALA A 34 -16.67 32.78 13.76
C ALA A 34 -15.17 33.13 13.69
N THR A 35 -14.69 34.08 14.50
CA THR A 35 -13.26 34.42 14.56
C THR A 35 -12.46 33.40 15.37
N PHE A 36 -13.07 32.77 16.39
CA PHE A 36 -12.48 31.66 17.15
C PHE A 36 -12.49 30.34 16.36
N ALA A 37 -13.58 30.04 15.63
CA ALA A 37 -13.65 28.90 14.71
C ALA A 37 -12.68 29.06 13.53
N ARG A 38 -12.52 30.28 13.00
CA ARG A 38 -11.54 30.58 11.95
C ARG A 38 -10.10 30.48 12.47
N ARG A 39 -9.81 30.88 13.72
CA ARG A 39 -8.50 30.66 14.35
C ARG A 39 -8.25 29.20 14.78
N LEU A 40 -9.29 28.42 15.07
CA LEU A 40 -9.20 26.97 15.27
C LEU A 40 -9.00 26.20 13.95
N LEU A 41 -9.58 26.70 12.84
CA LEU A 41 -9.39 26.16 11.49
C LEU A 41 -8.06 26.62 10.86
N GLU A 42 -7.50 27.77 11.26
CA GLU A 42 -6.23 28.29 10.74
C GLU A 42 -5.01 27.93 11.62
N SER A 43 -5.17 27.29 12.80
CA SER A 43 -4.05 26.97 13.73
C SER A 43 -3.85 25.50 14.09
N ALA A 44 -4.52 24.54 13.47
CA ALA A 44 -4.31 23.11 13.78
C ALA A 44 -4.37 22.19 12.54
N VAL A 45 -3.33 22.30 11.70
CA VAL A 45 -2.72 21.20 10.92
C VAL A 45 -3.64 20.50 9.90
N GLU A 46 -4.13 21.24 8.91
CA GLU A 46 -4.69 20.68 7.67
C GLU A 46 -3.66 20.66 6.53
N ASP A 47 -2.58 19.89 6.72
CA ASP A 47 -1.77 19.43 5.57
C ASP A 47 -1.35 17.95 5.66
N ASN A 48 -1.94 17.19 6.58
CA ASN A 48 -1.66 15.75 6.69
C ASN A 48 -2.91 14.88 6.97
N ALA A 49 -4.01 15.38 7.52
CA ALA A 49 -5.16 14.51 7.87
C ALA A 49 -5.80 13.77 6.66
N ALA A 50 -5.87 14.40 5.49
CA ALA A 50 -6.46 13.78 4.29
C ALA A 50 -5.55 12.72 3.60
N ARG A 51 -4.26 12.65 3.97
CA ARG A 51 -3.34 11.57 3.56
C ARG A 51 -3.15 10.51 4.65
N PHE A 52 -3.52 10.82 5.88
CA PHE A 52 -3.41 9.92 7.03
C PHE A 52 -4.68 9.09 7.29
N ALA A 53 -5.82 9.45 6.68
CA ALA A 53 -7.06 8.67 6.73
C ALA A 53 -7.05 7.38 5.88
N GLY A 54 -6.02 7.15 5.05
CA GLY A 54 -5.87 5.91 4.28
C GLY A 54 -5.44 4.70 5.12
N LEU A 55 -5.19 4.90 6.42
CA LEU A 55 -4.68 3.87 7.33
C LEU A 55 -5.29 3.99 8.74
N ALA A 56 -6.62 4.20 8.87
CA ALA A 56 -7.28 4.08 10.17
C ALA A 56 -8.78 3.79 10.07
N ILE A 57 -9.18 2.66 10.66
CA ILE A 57 -10.53 2.25 11.09
C ILE A 57 -11.57 2.12 9.96
N ALA A 58 -11.49 1.01 9.23
CA ALA A 58 -12.70 0.41 8.69
C ALA A 58 -13.37 -0.37 9.84
N LEU A 59 -14.56 0.08 10.28
CA LEU A 59 -15.52 -0.85 10.89
C LEU A 59 -15.61 -2.06 9.95
N PHE A 60 -15.33 -3.27 10.45
CA PHE A 60 -15.23 -4.50 9.67
C PHE A 60 -16.57 -4.87 9.00
N ALA A 61 -16.93 -4.16 7.94
CA ALA A 61 -17.90 -4.64 6.98
C ALA A 61 -17.19 -5.72 6.15
N VAL A 62 -17.78 -6.92 6.12
CA VAL A 62 -17.25 -8.04 5.34
C VAL A 62 -17.21 -7.65 3.86
N THR A 63 -16.02 -7.37 3.33
CA THR A 63 -15.86 -6.77 2.00
C THR A 63 -14.65 -7.32 1.25
N ALA A 64 -14.82 -7.50 -0.07
CA ALA A 64 -13.70 -7.67 -0.99
C ALA A 64 -13.71 -6.50 -1.99
N MET A 65 -12.56 -5.87 -2.18
CA MET A 65 -12.42 -4.63 -2.96
C MET A 65 -11.15 -4.60 -3.80
N ALA A 66 -11.20 -3.87 -4.92
CA ALA A 66 -10.02 -3.47 -5.67
C ALA A 66 -9.69 -2.04 -5.22
N ASN A 67 -8.44 -1.80 -4.81
CA ASN A 67 -7.96 -0.53 -4.24
C ASN A 67 -8.41 -0.28 -2.77
N PRO A 68 -7.47 -0.04 -1.83
CA PRO A 68 -7.77 0.16 -0.41
C PRO A 68 -8.50 1.48 -0.12
N ASN A 69 -8.51 2.42 -1.07
CA ASN A 69 -9.08 3.75 -0.88
C ASN A 69 -10.58 3.81 -1.22
N THR A 70 -11.23 2.68 -1.53
CA THR A 70 -12.63 2.66 -1.95
C THR A 70 -13.33 1.34 -1.67
N GLN A 71 -14.61 1.43 -1.30
CA GLN A 71 -15.48 0.26 -1.14
C GLN A 71 -16.10 -0.24 -2.45
N ASP A 72 -15.95 0.49 -3.55
CA ASP A 72 -16.52 0.13 -4.84
C ASP A 72 -15.52 -0.75 -5.63
N PRO A 73 -15.83 -2.04 -5.87
CA PRO A 73 -14.93 -2.96 -6.54
C PRO A 73 -14.70 -2.61 -8.01
N HIS A 74 -15.49 -1.71 -8.61
CA HIS A 74 -15.33 -1.27 -9.99
C HIS A 74 -14.40 -0.07 -10.13
N LYS A 75 -13.91 0.49 -9.01
CA LYS A 75 -12.96 1.60 -9.04
C LYS A 75 -11.59 1.16 -9.56
N PRO A 76 -10.80 2.12 -10.05
CA PRO A 76 -9.47 1.82 -10.54
C PRO A 76 -8.56 1.22 -9.49
N LEU A 77 -7.68 0.33 -9.93
CA LEU A 77 -6.46 0.00 -9.20
C LEU A 77 -5.70 1.28 -8.81
N SER A 78 -5.02 1.25 -7.66
CA SER A 78 -4.25 2.41 -7.18
C SER A 78 -3.14 2.79 -8.17
N ALA A 79 -3.09 4.08 -8.50
CA ALA A 79 -2.06 4.62 -9.36
C ALA A 79 -0.70 4.57 -8.65
N LEU A 80 0.36 4.35 -9.43
CA LEU A 80 1.74 4.45 -8.96
C LEU A 80 2.07 5.91 -8.58
N GLY A 81 1.48 6.86 -9.29
CA GLY A 81 1.62 8.29 -9.00
C GLY A 81 2.99 8.85 -9.38
N THR A 82 3.76 8.15 -10.22
CA THR A 82 5.09 8.60 -10.69
C THR A 82 5.00 9.71 -11.72
N ILE A 83 4.04 9.62 -12.64
CA ILE A 83 3.89 10.55 -13.77
C ILE A 83 2.66 11.44 -13.54
N SER A 84 2.82 12.75 -13.74
CA SER A 84 1.73 13.72 -13.55
C SER A 84 0.57 13.47 -14.51
N GLY A 85 -0.67 13.56 -14.01
CA GLY A 85 -1.90 13.39 -14.80
C GLY A 85 -2.33 11.94 -15.06
N ALA A 86 -1.48 10.95 -14.76
CA ALA A 86 -1.80 9.53 -14.96
C ALA A 86 -3.06 9.10 -14.18
N GLU A 87 -3.17 9.48 -12.91
CA GLU A 87 -4.33 9.12 -12.06
C GLU A 87 -5.65 9.64 -12.64
N LYS A 88 -5.70 10.92 -13.05
CA LYS A 88 -6.90 11.52 -13.67
C LYS A 88 -7.27 10.78 -14.95
N GLN A 89 -6.29 10.40 -15.76
CA GLN A 89 -6.51 9.65 -16.99
C GLN A 89 -7.03 8.23 -16.71
N ILE A 90 -6.47 7.54 -15.71
CA ILE A 90 -6.93 6.23 -15.24
C ILE A 90 -8.41 6.33 -14.84
N GLN A 91 -8.76 7.25 -13.95
CA GLN A 91 -10.14 7.43 -13.48
C GLN A 91 -11.11 7.69 -14.65
N ALA A 92 -10.74 8.56 -15.59
CA ALA A 92 -11.55 8.86 -16.76
C ALA A 92 -11.78 7.64 -17.66
N MET A 93 -10.76 6.79 -17.84
CA MET A 93 -10.86 5.58 -18.67
C MET A 93 -11.69 4.48 -18.02
N TYR A 94 -11.58 4.27 -16.70
CA TYR A 94 -12.48 3.35 -15.99
C TYR A 94 -13.94 3.81 -16.04
N ALA A 95 -14.20 5.10 -15.88
CA ALA A 95 -15.55 5.65 -16.01
C ALA A 95 -16.12 5.43 -17.42
N LYS A 96 -15.31 5.65 -18.47
CA LYS A 96 -15.72 5.38 -19.86
C LYS A 96 -15.95 3.90 -20.12
N PHE A 97 -15.11 3.02 -19.57
CA PHE A 97 -15.33 1.58 -19.66
C PHE A 97 -16.68 1.18 -19.05
N ALA A 98 -16.99 1.62 -17.83
CA ALA A 98 -18.25 1.30 -17.15
C ALA A 98 -19.47 1.80 -17.94
N GLU A 99 -19.41 3.03 -18.47
CA GLU A 99 -20.45 3.61 -19.34
C GLU A 99 -20.69 2.74 -20.58
N TRP A 100 -19.63 2.33 -21.27
CA TRP A 100 -19.73 1.57 -22.51
C TRP A 100 -20.11 0.11 -22.28
N GLU A 101 -19.63 -0.50 -21.20
CA GLU A 101 -20.00 -1.85 -20.80
C GLU A 101 -21.51 -1.94 -20.52
N ALA A 102 -22.08 -1.00 -19.77
CA ALA A 102 -23.51 -0.96 -19.50
C ALA A 102 -24.36 -0.86 -20.78
N LEU A 103 -23.92 -0.06 -21.76
CA LEU A 103 -24.60 0.04 -23.06
C LEU A 103 -24.51 -1.28 -23.84
N VAL A 104 -23.36 -1.94 -23.82
CA VAL A 104 -23.17 -3.23 -24.52
C VAL A 104 -24.00 -4.33 -23.87
N ILE A 105 -24.08 -4.38 -22.53
CA ILE A 105 -24.93 -5.31 -21.78
C ILE A 105 -26.39 -5.12 -22.17
N SER A 106 -26.93 -3.91 -22.03
CA SER A 106 -28.33 -3.61 -22.37
C SER A 106 -28.65 -3.86 -23.84
N SER A 107 -27.70 -3.63 -24.75
CA SER A 107 -27.85 -3.95 -26.18
C SER A 107 -27.87 -5.46 -26.44
N ALA A 108 -27.05 -6.24 -25.74
CA ALA A 108 -27.04 -7.69 -25.85
C ALA A 108 -28.34 -8.30 -25.32
N GLU A 109 -28.86 -7.78 -24.20
CA GLU A 109 -30.18 -8.15 -23.67
C GLU A 109 -31.31 -7.83 -24.66
N ALA A 110 -31.27 -6.66 -25.31
CA ALA A 110 -32.23 -6.31 -26.35
C ALA A 110 -32.17 -7.28 -27.53
N VAL A 111 -30.97 -7.64 -28.00
CA VAL A 111 -30.77 -8.63 -29.08
C VAL A 111 -31.30 -10.00 -28.69
N ASN A 112 -31.02 -10.48 -27.47
CA ASN A 112 -31.50 -11.77 -26.98
C ASN A 112 -33.03 -11.81 -26.86
N ALA A 113 -33.65 -10.67 -26.55
CA ALA A 113 -35.10 -10.49 -26.55
C ALA A 113 -35.72 -10.22 -27.93
N GLY A 114 -34.94 -10.27 -29.02
CA GLY A 114 -35.42 -9.99 -30.38
C GLY A 114 -35.83 -8.52 -30.62
N ARG A 115 -35.39 -7.59 -29.77
CA ARG A 115 -35.70 -6.16 -29.86
C ARG A 115 -34.64 -5.40 -30.65
N ARG A 116 -35.02 -4.22 -31.16
CA ARG A 116 -34.07 -3.27 -31.74
C ARG A 116 -33.08 -2.79 -30.67
N PHE A 117 -31.86 -2.53 -31.10
CA PHE A 117 -30.76 -2.07 -30.25
C PHE A 117 -30.04 -0.88 -30.91
N PRO A 118 -29.34 -0.03 -30.13
CA PRO A 118 -28.77 1.23 -30.62
C PRO A 118 -27.46 1.02 -31.41
N HIS A 119 -27.53 0.34 -32.55
CA HIS A 119 -26.36 -0.05 -33.34
C HIS A 119 -25.49 1.14 -33.80
N GLN A 120 -26.07 2.31 -34.08
CA GLN A 120 -25.31 3.53 -34.44
C GLN A 120 -24.47 4.07 -33.28
N GLN A 121 -24.95 3.92 -32.04
CA GLN A 121 -24.19 4.31 -30.86
C GLN A 121 -23.07 3.30 -30.61
N LEU A 122 -23.36 2.00 -30.75
CA LEU A 122 -22.35 0.94 -30.66
C LEU A 122 -21.25 1.10 -31.72
N SER A 123 -21.60 1.45 -32.97
CA SER A 123 -20.60 1.67 -34.02
C SER A 123 -19.69 2.87 -33.74
N ARG A 124 -20.16 3.88 -32.99
CA ARG A 124 -19.34 5.01 -32.53
C ARG A 124 -18.40 4.63 -31.39
N ILE A 125 -18.82 3.73 -30.50
CA ILE A 125 -18.04 3.27 -29.35
C ILE A 125 -17.03 2.19 -29.75
N TYR A 126 -17.29 1.39 -30.77
CA TYR A 126 -16.40 0.30 -31.19
C TYR A 126 -14.95 0.78 -31.47
N PRO A 127 -14.69 1.86 -32.23
CA PRO A 127 -13.35 2.44 -32.36
C PRO A 127 -12.77 2.95 -31.04
N GLU A 128 -13.61 3.49 -30.17
CA GLU A 128 -13.19 4.07 -28.90
C GLU A 128 -12.68 2.99 -27.93
N THR A 129 -13.14 1.74 -28.05
CA THR A 129 -12.53 0.60 -27.35
C THR A 129 -11.09 0.35 -27.78
N SER A 130 -10.77 0.47 -29.07
CA SER A 130 -9.37 0.43 -29.54
C SER A 130 -8.56 1.59 -29.00
N ARG A 131 -9.14 2.79 -28.98
CA ARG A 131 -8.48 3.96 -28.39
C ARG A 131 -8.18 3.74 -26.90
N GLY A 132 -9.12 3.11 -26.18
CA GLY A 132 -8.94 2.68 -24.80
C GLY A 132 -7.76 1.70 -24.64
N ILE A 133 -7.62 0.73 -25.53
CA ILE A 133 -6.47 -0.20 -25.56
C ILE A 133 -5.15 0.57 -25.76
N TRP A 134 -5.08 1.50 -26.71
CA TRP A 134 -3.86 2.28 -26.96
C TRP A 134 -3.49 3.18 -25.77
N TYR A 135 -4.49 3.78 -25.11
CA TYR A 135 -4.26 4.54 -23.87
C TYR A 135 -3.78 3.64 -22.74
N ALA A 136 -4.32 2.44 -22.61
CA ALA A 136 -3.88 1.47 -21.63
C ALA A 136 -2.42 1.07 -21.85
N GLU A 137 -1.98 0.90 -23.10
CA GLU A 137 -0.57 0.67 -23.45
C GLU A 137 0.33 1.87 -23.16
N GLN A 138 -0.19 3.09 -23.27
CA GLN A 138 0.54 4.28 -22.84
C GLN A 138 0.68 4.32 -21.31
N LEU A 139 -0.36 3.94 -20.55
CA LEU A 139 -0.27 3.80 -19.10
C LEU A 139 0.74 2.72 -18.70
N GLU A 140 0.79 1.59 -19.41
CA GLU A 140 1.85 0.59 -19.23
C GLU A 140 3.24 1.18 -19.48
N ALA A 141 3.40 2.05 -20.49
CA ALA A 141 4.66 2.75 -20.73
C ALA A 141 5.04 3.75 -19.61
N MET A 142 4.05 4.29 -18.89
CA MET A 142 4.25 5.10 -17.68
C MET A 142 4.57 4.27 -16.43
N GLY A 143 4.58 2.93 -16.54
CA GLY A 143 4.75 2.02 -15.40
C GLY A 143 3.48 1.82 -14.56
N GLU A 144 2.33 2.27 -15.04
CA GLU A 144 1.06 2.21 -14.29
C GLU A 144 0.39 0.82 -14.42
N PRO A 145 0.22 0.05 -13.34
CA PRO A 145 -0.43 -1.27 -13.38
C PRO A 145 -1.88 -1.22 -13.86
N ALA A 146 -2.58 -0.11 -13.61
CA ALA A 146 -3.94 0.12 -14.10
C ALA A 146 -4.04 0.03 -15.64
N GLY A 147 -2.94 0.26 -16.37
CA GLY A 147 -2.88 0.04 -17.82
C GLY A 147 -3.16 -1.43 -18.19
N LYS A 148 -2.61 -2.39 -17.44
CA LYS A 148 -2.84 -3.82 -17.70
C LYS A 148 -4.30 -4.20 -17.53
N ASP A 149 -4.95 -3.68 -16.50
CA ASP A 149 -6.37 -3.92 -16.23
C ASP A 149 -7.26 -3.32 -17.33
N LEU A 150 -7.05 -2.04 -17.66
CA LEU A 150 -7.80 -1.36 -18.71
C LEU A 150 -7.62 -2.02 -20.08
N LYS A 151 -6.41 -2.46 -20.41
CA LYS A 151 -6.14 -3.17 -21.67
C LYS A 151 -6.95 -4.46 -21.75
N ARG A 152 -7.01 -5.24 -20.67
CA ARG A 152 -7.85 -6.46 -20.59
C ARG A 152 -9.33 -6.12 -20.74
N LYS A 153 -9.82 -5.17 -19.95
CA LYS A 153 -11.21 -4.68 -19.98
C LYS A 153 -11.64 -4.25 -21.39
N PHE A 154 -10.92 -3.33 -22.04
CA PHE A 154 -11.29 -2.86 -23.38
C PHE A 154 -11.14 -3.94 -24.47
N THR A 155 -10.17 -4.84 -24.35
CA THR A 155 -10.02 -5.98 -25.28
C THR A 155 -11.23 -6.91 -25.20
N LEU A 156 -11.69 -7.23 -23.98
CA LEU A 156 -12.87 -8.06 -23.76
C LEU A 156 -14.13 -7.38 -24.27
N LEU A 157 -14.32 -6.09 -23.98
CA LEU A 157 -15.47 -5.31 -24.45
C LEU A 157 -15.53 -5.25 -25.98
N ARG A 158 -14.40 -4.95 -26.64
CA ARG A 158 -14.30 -4.96 -28.11
C ARG A 158 -14.70 -6.33 -28.69
N LYS A 159 -14.19 -7.41 -28.10
CA LYS A 159 -14.53 -8.78 -28.53
C LYS A 159 -16.03 -9.05 -28.37
N ALA A 160 -16.62 -8.68 -27.24
CA ALA A 160 -18.07 -8.82 -27.01
C ALA A 160 -18.89 -8.04 -28.05
N MET A 161 -18.47 -6.82 -28.39
CA MET A 161 -19.12 -5.99 -29.42
C MET A 161 -19.07 -6.62 -30.82
N GLY A 162 -18.05 -7.43 -31.13
CA GLY A 162 -17.96 -8.13 -32.42
C GLY A 162 -19.15 -9.08 -32.70
N ASN A 163 -19.84 -9.54 -31.65
CA ASN A 163 -20.98 -10.46 -31.76
C ASN A 163 -22.21 -9.81 -32.41
N PHE A 164 -22.34 -8.48 -32.39
CA PHE A 164 -23.48 -7.77 -32.98
C PHE A 164 -23.48 -7.81 -34.52
N SER A 165 -22.33 -8.00 -35.16
CA SER A 165 -22.19 -8.01 -36.63
C SER A 165 -23.14 -9.00 -37.33
N THR A 166 -23.43 -10.13 -36.68
CA THR A 166 -24.37 -11.16 -37.17
C THR A 166 -25.80 -10.66 -37.31
N ARG A 167 -26.20 -9.63 -36.54
CA ARG A 167 -27.53 -9.01 -36.56
C ARG A 167 -27.60 -7.76 -37.44
N LEU A 168 -26.49 -7.37 -38.06
CA LEU A 168 -26.36 -6.13 -38.82
C LEU A 168 -26.16 -6.38 -40.33
N GLN A 169 -26.58 -7.54 -40.82
CA GLN A 169 -26.39 -7.98 -42.21
C GLN A 169 -26.92 -7.00 -43.25
N GLU A 170 -28.04 -6.34 -42.96
CA GLU A 170 -28.66 -5.35 -43.86
C GLU A 170 -27.76 -4.14 -44.16
N PHE A 171 -26.84 -3.78 -43.25
CA PHE A 171 -25.94 -2.64 -43.40
C PHE A 171 -24.62 -3.00 -44.08
N GLN A 172 -24.28 -4.30 -44.14
CA GLN A 172 -22.98 -4.77 -44.62
C GLN A 172 -22.62 -4.30 -46.05
N PRO A 173 -23.52 -4.34 -47.05
CA PRO A 173 -23.16 -3.93 -48.42
C PRO A 173 -22.73 -2.45 -48.50
N LYS A 174 -23.42 -1.58 -47.76
CA LYS A 174 -23.12 -0.14 -47.72
C LYS A 174 -21.78 0.15 -47.05
N GLU A 175 -21.54 -0.47 -45.91
CA GLU A 175 -20.29 -0.27 -45.16
C GLU A 175 -19.09 -0.90 -45.89
N LEU A 176 -19.29 -2.04 -46.56
CA LEU A 176 -18.26 -2.64 -47.41
C LEU A 176 -17.92 -1.75 -48.63
N ALA A 177 -18.92 -1.15 -49.27
CA ALA A 177 -18.70 -0.18 -50.34
C ALA A 177 -17.93 1.05 -49.84
N THR A 178 -18.27 1.54 -48.65
CA THR A 178 -17.56 2.66 -48.00
C THR A 178 -16.08 2.33 -47.79
N LEU A 179 -15.79 1.15 -47.22
CA LEU A 179 -14.41 0.68 -47.04
C LEU A 179 -13.68 0.51 -48.39
N ARG A 180 -14.33 -0.02 -49.43
CA ARG A 180 -13.69 -0.17 -50.74
C ARG A 180 -13.38 1.19 -51.40
N ASN A 181 -14.28 2.15 -51.29
CA ASN A 181 -14.11 3.49 -51.86
C ASN A 181 -12.99 4.29 -51.17
N GLU A 182 -12.70 4.01 -49.90
CA GLU A 182 -11.63 4.68 -49.15
C GLU A 182 -10.21 4.12 -49.43
N THR A 183 -10.07 3.12 -50.30
CA THR A 183 -8.78 2.41 -50.53
C THR A 183 -7.63 3.34 -50.92
N GLU A 184 -7.87 4.28 -51.84
CA GLU A 184 -6.83 5.21 -52.28
C GLU A 184 -6.42 6.18 -51.16
N ASN A 185 -7.39 6.67 -50.39
CA ASN A 185 -7.13 7.53 -49.23
C ASN A 185 -6.35 6.78 -48.14
N ARG A 186 -6.67 5.50 -47.90
CA ARG A 186 -5.90 4.64 -46.97
C ARG A 186 -4.45 4.53 -47.41
N ARG A 187 -4.20 4.16 -48.67
CA ARG A 187 -2.84 4.02 -49.21
C ARG A 187 -2.02 5.31 -49.06
N LYS A 188 -2.59 6.46 -49.44
CA LYS A 188 -1.93 7.77 -49.28
C LYS A 188 -1.61 8.09 -47.82
N THR A 189 -2.56 7.84 -46.91
CA THR A 189 -2.39 8.11 -45.48
C THR A 189 -1.30 7.21 -44.87
N LEU A 190 -1.30 5.91 -45.21
CA LEU A 190 -0.28 4.97 -44.75
C LEU A 190 1.11 5.31 -45.30
N ALA A 191 1.20 5.68 -46.59
CA ALA A 191 2.46 6.13 -47.19
C ALA A 191 3.00 7.40 -46.51
N ARG A 192 2.13 8.39 -46.26
CA ARG A 192 2.51 9.63 -45.55
C ARG A 192 2.97 9.35 -44.12
N ALA A 193 2.29 8.45 -43.41
CA ALA A 193 2.70 8.09 -42.06
C ALA A 193 4.03 7.33 -42.03
N ALA A 194 4.28 6.46 -43.02
CA ALA A 194 5.57 5.78 -43.17
C ALA A 194 6.70 6.77 -43.46
N GLU A 195 6.48 7.77 -44.31
CA GLU A 195 7.41 8.88 -44.58
C GLU A 195 7.73 9.64 -43.29
N LEU A 196 6.72 10.11 -42.56
CA LEU A 196 6.89 10.80 -41.27
C LEU A 196 7.64 9.93 -40.24
N ALA A 197 7.36 8.63 -40.20
CA ALA A 197 8.06 7.71 -39.31
C ALA A 197 9.52 7.46 -39.71
N GLY A 198 9.83 7.54 -41.01
CA GLY A 198 11.20 7.53 -41.54
C GLY A 198 11.99 8.79 -41.21
N GLU A 199 11.31 9.94 -41.13
CA GLU A 199 11.86 11.22 -40.64
C GLU A 199 11.99 11.29 -39.11
N GLY A 200 11.59 10.25 -38.38
CA GLY A 200 11.60 10.23 -36.91
C GLY A 200 10.44 10.98 -36.23
N LYS A 201 9.47 11.50 -37.00
CA LYS A 201 8.28 12.22 -36.49
C LYS A 201 7.17 11.25 -36.06
N LEU A 202 7.47 10.39 -35.10
CA LEU A 202 6.57 9.29 -34.69
C LEU A 202 5.20 9.74 -34.18
N VAL A 203 5.14 10.87 -33.46
CA VAL A 203 3.87 11.40 -32.93
C VAL A 203 2.95 11.89 -34.06
N GLU A 204 3.52 12.55 -35.07
CA GLU A 204 2.76 13.03 -36.23
C GLU A 204 2.31 11.86 -37.12
N ALA A 205 3.18 10.86 -37.29
CA ALA A 205 2.86 9.62 -37.99
C ALA A 205 1.70 8.88 -37.31
N GLU A 206 1.75 8.68 -35.99
CA GLU A 206 0.68 8.05 -35.21
C GLU A 206 -0.64 8.83 -35.33
N ARG A 207 -0.61 10.16 -35.17
CA ARG A 207 -1.81 11.01 -35.26
C ARG A 207 -2.49 10.89 -36.64
N THR A 208 -1.67 10.78 -37.69
CA THR A 208 -2.12 10.63 -39.08
C THR A 208 -2.86 9.30 -39.27
N ILE A 209 -2.27 8.19 -38.85
CA ILE A 209 -2.92 6.87 -38.98
C ILE A 209 -4.11 6.73 -38.03
N ARG A 210 -4.03 7.24 -36.80
CA ARG A 210 -5.09 7.09 -35.78
C ARG A 210 -6.45 7.57 -36.27
N THR A 211 -6.49 8.73 -36.91
CA THR A 211 -7.76 9.32 -37.39
C THR A 211 -8.41 8.43 -38.45
N LEU A 212 -7.61 7.92 -39.39
CA LEU A 212 -8.08 6.96 -40.39
C LEU A 212 -8.54 5.65 -39.73
N HIS A 213 -7.73 5.12 -38.81
CA HIS A 213 -8.03 3.84 -38.16
C HIS A 213 -9.35 3.90 -37.38
N LEU A 214 -9.58 4.95 -36.60
CA LEU A 214 -10.82 5.12 -35.85
C LEU A 214 -12.04 5.22 -36.76
N LYS A 215 -11.94 5.98 -37.87
CA LYS A 215 -13.02 6.08 -38.85
C LYS A 215 -13.33 4.72 -39.48
N GLN A 216 -12.29 4.00 -39.89
CA GLN A 216 -12.43 2.69 -40.51
C GLN A 216 -13.07 1.66 -39.57
N LEU A 217 -12.70 1.69 -38.29
CA LEU A 217 -13.27 0.80 -37.28
C LEU A 217 -14.79 0.97 -37.13
N GLN A 218 -15.35 2.16 -37.40
CA GLN A 218 -16.80 2.38 -37.36
C GLN A 218 -17.53 1.53 -38.40
N SER A 219 -16.99 1.46 -39.63
CA SER A 219 -17.56 0.62 -40.69
C SER A 219 -17.27 -0.87 -40.46
N VAL A 220 -16.10 -1.21 -39.91
CA VAL A 220 -15.73 -2.60 -39.57
C VAL A 220 -16.71 -3.23 -38.57
N PHE A 221 -17.26 -2.47 -37.63
CA PHE A 221 -18.24 -2.96 -36.64
C PHE A 221 -19.44 -3.69 -37.27
N TYR A 222 -19.87 -3.27 -38.45
CA TYR A 222 -21.02 -3.86 -39.15
C TYR A 222 -20.71 -5.19 -39.85
N LEU A 223 -19.43 -5.50 -40.06
CA LEU A 223 -18.99 -6.62 -40.88
C LEU A 223 -18.67 -7.86 -40.03
N PRO A 224 -18.91 -9.07 -40.56
CA PRO A 224 -18.45 -10.29 -39.90
C PRO A 224 -16.92 -10.37 -39.94
N HIS A 225 -16.32 -11.07 -38.97
CA HIS A 225 -14.86 -11.15 -38.83
C HIS A 225 -14.13 -11.54 -40.12
N SER A 226 -14.67 -12.47 -40.90
CA SER A 226 -14.08 -12.92 -42.17
C SER A 226 -13.95 -11.82 -43.22
N GLN A 227 -14.89 -10.87 -43.27
CA GLN A 227 -14.86 -9.73 -44.20
C GLN A 227 -14.11 -8.53 -43.63
N ALA A 228 -14.21 -8.31 -42.31
CA ALA A 228 -13.55 -7.21 -41.61
C ALA A 228 -12.02 -7.33 -41.60
N ARG A 229 -11.49 -8.55 -41.46
CA ARG A 229 -10.08 -8.81 -41.12
C ARG A 229 -9.08 -8.18 -42.09
N SER A 230 -9.33 -8.22 -43.40
CA SER A 230 -8.41 -7.66 -44.39
C SER A 230 -8.31 -6.15 -44.27
N PHE A 231 -9.45 -5.47 -44.15
CA PHE A 231 -9.49 -4.02 -43.94
C PHE A 231 -8.84 -3.67 -42.61
N GLU A 232 -9.27 -4.29 -41.51
CA GLU A 232 -8.74 -4.01 -40.17
C GLU A 232 -7.22 -4.17 -40.13
N ASN A 233 -6.68 -5.29 -40.63
CA ASN A 233 -5.24 -5.54 -40.59
C ASN A 233 -4.42 -4.59 -41.48
N GLU A 234 -4.97 -4.12 -42.61
CA GLU A 234 -4.30 -3.16 -43.51
C GLU A 234 -3.84 -1.90 -42.77
N VAL A 235 -4.62 -1.44 -41.78
CA VAL A 235 -4.31 -0.22 -41.00
C VAL A 235 -3.84 -0.55 -39.58
N ASN A 236 -4.41 -1.57 -38.93
CA ASN A 236 -4.08 -1.90 -37.55
C ASN A 236 -2.61 -2.35 -37.39
N VAL A 237 -2.08 -3.16 -38.31
CA VAL A 237 -0.69 -3.64 -38.25
C VAL A 237 0.31 -2.48 -38.28
N PRO A 238 0.32 -1.59 -39.29
CA PRO A 238 1.26 -0.46 -39.30
C PRO A 238 1.02 0.52 -38.15
N HIS A 239 -0.22 0.70 -37.71
CA HIS A 239 -0.51 1.56 -36.56
C HIS A 239 0.09 0.99 -35.26
N LEU A 240 -0.08 -0.30 -34.99
CA LEU A 240 0.50 -0.95 -33.82
C LEU A 240 2.02 -0.93 -33.84
N GLU A 241 2.65 -1.05 -35.01
CA GLU A 241 4.10 -0.88 -35.14
C GLU A 241 4.54 0.53 -34.71
N LEU A 242 3.86 1.58 -35.18
CA LEU A 242 4.12 2.96 -34.76
C LEU A 242 3.88 3.17 -33.27
N LEU A 243 2.76 2.68 -32.72
CA LEU A 243 2.45 2.78 -31.30
C LEU A 243 3.50 2.07 -30.44
N ASN A 244 3.97 0.89 -30.85
CA ASN A 244 5.03 0.17 -30.15
C ASN A 244 6.35 0.96 -30.16
N ARG A 245 6.74 1.54 -31.29
CA ARG A 245 7.93 2.42 -31.37
C ARG A 245 7.78 3.65 -30.48
N LEU A 246 6.63 4.30 -30.54
CA LEU A 246 6.32 5.50 -29.76
C LEU A 246 6.27 5.20 -28.25
N ASN A 247 5.64 4.11 -27.83
CA ASN A 247 5.57 3.72 -26.42
C ASN A 247 6.94 3.30 -25.88
N ARG A 248 7.82 2.70 -26.69
CA ARG A 248 9.23 2.47 -26.30
C ARG A 248 9.97 3.79 -26.07
N GLN A 249 9.75 4.80 -26.91
CA GLN A 249 10.35 6.13 -26.71
C GLN A 249 9.79 6.79 -25.45
N ARG A 250 8.47 6.87 -25.32
CA ARG A 250 7.79 7.42 -24.14
C ARG A 250 8.23 6.74 -22.84
N ARG A 251 8.37 5.41 -22.84
CA ARG A 251 8.85 4.67 -21.67
C ARG A 251 10.23 5.13 -21.23
N LYS A 252 11.15 5.39 -22.17
CA LYS A 252 12.47 5.94 -21.85
C LYS A 252 12.36 7.34 -21.23
N ASP A 253 11.49 8.19 -21.78
CA ASP A 253 11.26 9.54 -21.27
C ASP A 253 10.67 9.51 -19.85
N TYR A 254 9.66 8.67 -19.62
CA TYR A 254 9.04 8.48 -18.29
C TYR A 254 10.00 7.85 -17.28
N GLN A 255 10.85 6.92 -17.72
CA GLN A 255 11.89 6.35 -16.86
C GLN A 255 12.92 7.42 -16.44
N ALA A 256 13.27 8.35 -17.33
CA ALA A 256 14.13 9.47 -17.00
C ALA A 256 13.48 10.39 -15.95
N GLU A 257 12.18 10.66 -16.07
CA GLU A 257 11.40 11.42 -15.08
C GLU A 257 11.33 10.68 -13.72
N ALA A 258 11.14 9.36 -13.74
CA ALA A 258 11.07 8.52 -12.55
C ALA A 258 12.40 8.45 -11.76
N LYS A 259 13.54 8.76 -12.40
CA LYS A 259 14.87 8.69 -11.79
C LYS A 259 14.98 9.51 -10.51
N VAL A 260 14.31 10.68 -10.44
CA VAL A 260 14.28 11.52 -9.23
C VAL A 260 13.64 10.79 -8.06
N LYS A 261 12.51 10.11 -8.29
CA LYS A 261 11.83 9.31 -7.26
C LYS A 261 12.65 8.08 -6.85
N ILE A 262 13.33 7.46 -7.81
CA ILE A 262 14.23 6.34 -7.54
C ILE A 262 15.37 6.78 -6.61
N GLN A 263 15.91 7.99 -6.76
CA GLN A 263 17.01 8.47 -5.93
C GLN A 263 16.58 9.04 -4.57
N ALA A 264 15.27 9.13 -4.28
CA ALA A 264 14.74 9.71 -3.05
C ALA A 264 15.19 8.99 -1.76
N TYR A 265 15.73 7.76 -1.86
CA TYR A 265 16.30 7.06 -0.72
C TYR A 265 17.59 7.70 -0.19
N VAL A 266 18.36 8.42 -1.03
CA VAL A 266 19.71 8.90 -0.65
C VAL A 266 19.68 9.73 0.62
N ASP A 267 18.77 10.69 0.68
CA ASP A 267 18.67 11.59 1.82
C ASP A 267 18.29 10.83 3.09
N ALA A 268 17.42 9.82 3.00
CA ALA A 268 17.04 8.99 4.15
C ALA A 268 18.20 8.11 4.63
N VAL A 269 18.99 7.54 3.72
CA VAL A 269 20.19 6.74 4.06
C VAL A 269 21.26 7.63 4.70
N GLU A 270 21.51 8.81 4.16
CA GLU A 270 22.47 9.76 4.74
C GLU A 270 21.98 10.30 6.08
N THR A 271 20.68 10.54 6.24
CA THR A 271 20.08 10.94 7.53
C THR A 271 20.30 9.86 8.57
N LEU A 272 20.03 8.59 8.26
CA LEU A 272 20.32 7.49 9.19
C LEU A 272 21.78 7.52 9.64
N LYS A 273 22.71 7.60 8.70
CA LYS A 273 24.15 7.57 8.99
C LYS A 273 24.61 8.78 9.82
N THR A 274 24.16 9.98 9.48
CA THR A 274 24.60 11.21 10.14
C THR A 274 24.01 11.34 11.54
N GLU A 275 22.70 11.10 11.68
CA GLU A 275 22.01 11.19 12.97
C GLU A 275 22.41 10.07 13.92
N SER A 276 22.63 8.85 13.44
CA SER A 276 23.06 7.75 14.31
C SER A 276 24.46 7.98 14.88
N ASN A 277 25.38 8.52 14.08
CA ASN A 277 26.71 8.92 14.54
C ASN A 277 26.64 10.08 15.55
N ARG A 278 25.81 11.09 15.28
CA ARG A 278 25.58 12.20 16.22
C ARG A 278 25.10 11.68 17.58
N VAL A 279 24.08 10.82 17.57
CA VAL A 279 23.48 10.25 18.78
C VAL A 279 24.51 9.45 19.59
N ALA A 280 25.31 8.61 18.94
CA ALA A 280 26.37 7.85 19.60
C ALA A 280 27.48 8.76 20.18
N THR A 281 27.82 9.86 19.51
CA THR A 281 28.81 10.84 19.99
C THR A 281 28.30 11.67 21.16
N GLU A 282 27.04 12.13 21.12
CA GLU A 282 26.43 12.82 22.25
C GLU A 282 26.40 11.93 23.51
N LEU A 283 26.01 10.65 23.34
CA LEU A 283 26.02 9.67 24.44
C LEU A 283 27.42 9.31 24.93
N GLN A 284 28.47 9.56 24.16
CA GLN A 284 29.84 9.34 24.62
C GLN A 284 30.24 10.40 25.67
N HIS A 285 29.68 11.61 25.56
CA HIS A 285 30.02 12.75 26.42
C HIS A 285 28.97 13.06 27.49
N SER A 286 27.76 12.53 27.36
CA SER A 286 26.62 12.76 28.26
C SER A 286 25.81 11.48 28.45
N SER A 287 25.08 11.35 29.57
CA SER A 287 24.14 10.25 29.78
C SER A 287 22.79 10.43 29.06
N THR A 288 22.59 11.59 28.44
CA THR A 288 21.38 11.93 27.69
C THR A 288 21.73 12.48 26.30
N VAL A 289 20.85 12.25 25.34
CA VAL A 289 20.98 12.68 23.95
C VAL A 289 19.76 13.47 23.49
N THR A 290 19.94 14.35 22.51
CA THR A 290 18.80 15.01 21.86
C THR A 290 18.19 14.10 20.79
N ILE A 291 16.94 13.70 20.99
CA ILE A 291 16.13 12.92 20.03
C ILE A 291 15.14 13.83 19.28
N LYS A 292 14.27 13.23 18.46
CA LYS A 292 13.30 13.96 17.62
C LYS A 292 12.49 14.98 18.42
N GLY A 293 12.37 16.20 17.89
CA GLY A 293 11.61 17.29 18.52
C GLY A 293 12.37 18.03 19.62
N GLY A 294 13.68 17.80 19.77
CA GLY A 294 14.51 18.48 20.77
C GLY A 294 14.35 17.93 22.18
N GLN A 295 13.72 16.76 22.33
CA GLN A 295 13.55 16.10 23.62
C GLN A 295 14.86 15.44 24.04
N ALA A 296 15.16 15.45 25.35
CA ALA A 296 16.25 14.66 25.91
C ALA A 296 15.78 13.22 26.12
N GLY A 297 16.57 12.26 25.63
CA GLY A 297 16.34 10.83 25.82
C GLY A 297 17.59 10.12 26.35
N ASP A 298 17.40 8.91 26.86
CA ASP A 298 18.50 8.03 27.27
C ASP A 298 18.93 7.07 26.15
N ALA A 299 19.80 6.10 26.45
CA ALA A 299 20.29 5.15 25.45
C ALA A 299 19.19 4.21 24.91
N GLY A 300 18.15 3.91 25.68
CA GLY A 300 16.98 3.16 25.19
C GLY A 300 16.22 3.97 24.15
N ASP A 301 15.92 5.23 24.47
CA ASP A 301 15.26 6.16 23.54
C ASP A 301 16.09 6.40 22.26
N ALA A 302 17.42 6.43 22.40
CA ALA A 302 18.36 6.55 21.29
C ALA A 302 18.28 5.36 20.32
N ILE A 303 18.19 4.14 20.83
CA ILE A 303 18.05 2.91 20.01
C ILE A 303 16.72 2.95 19.26
N GLU A 304 15.62 3.31 19.93
CA GLU A 304 14.30 3.43 19.28
C GLU A 304 14.32 4.52 18.20
N TYR A 305 15.00 5.65 18.45
CA TYR A 305 15.18 6.70 17.45
C TYR A 305 15.97 6.21 16.22
N VAL A 306 17.09 5.52 16.42
CA VAL A 306 17.87 4.91 15.32
C VAL A 306 17.04 3.88 14.55
N MET A 307 16.24 3.06 15.26
CA MET A 307 15.32 2.10 14.63
C MET A 307 14.28 2.78 13.74
N VAL A 308 13.74 3.93 14.16
CA VAL A 308 12.82 4.74 13.34
C VAL A 308 13.51 5.29 12.09
N LEU A 309 14.72 5.83 12.23
CA LEU A 309 15.50 6.32 11.08
C LEU A 309 15.83 5.20 10.09
N TRP A 310 16.16 4.01 10.60
CA TRP A 310 16.40 2.83 9.78
C TRP A 310 15.12 2.40 9.07
N GLY A 311 13.98 2.34 9.77
CA GLY A 311 12.68 2.08 9.16
C GLY A 311 12.34 3.03 8.01
N ASN A 312 12.62 4.33 8.18
CA ASN A 312 12.39 5.34 7.15
C ASN A 312 13.32 5.12 5.93
N ALA A 313 14.59 4.81 6.17
CA ALA A 313 15.55 4.51 5.11
C ALA A 313 15.16 3.25 4.33
N SER A 314 14.80 2.16 5.03
CA SER A 314 14.34 0.91 4.40
C SER A 314 13.04 1.12 3.61
N ALA A 315 12.09 1.90 4.14
CA ALA A 315 10.88 2.26 3.40
C ALA A 315 11.19 3.10 2.15
N ALA A 316 12.15 4.03 2.22
CA ALA A 316 12.56 4.81 1.07
C ALA A 316 13.21 3.94 -0.01
N VAL A 317 14.07 3.00 0.36
CA VAL A 317 14.67 2.03 -0.57
C VAL A 317 13.60 1.12 -1.19
N ALA A 318 12.62 0.65 -0.39
CA ALA A 318 11.49 -0.15 -0.88
C ALA A 318 10.63 0.62 -1.90
N ARG A 319 10.34 1.90 -1.65
CA ARG A 319 9.67 2.77 -2.62
C ARG A 319 10.45 2.90 -3.92
N SER A 320 11.77 3.13 -3.81
CA SER A 320 12.66 3.29 -4.97
C SER A 320 12.74 2.03 -5.83
N VAL A 321 12.88 0.85 -5.24
CA VAL A 321 12.91 -0.41 -6.02
C VAL A 321 11.55 -0.69 -6.66
N ALA A 322 10.44 -0.37 -5.99
CA ALA A 322 9.10 -0.54 -6.56
C ALA A 322 8.87 0.36 -7.77
N VAL A 323 9.31 1.62 -7.72
CA VAL A 323 9.30 2.52 -8.88
C VAL A 323 10.21 1.97 -9.99
N ALA A 324 11.41 1.46 -9.67
CA ALA A 324 12.30 0.87 -10.67
C ALA A 324 11.68 -0.36 -11.35
N TRP A 325 11.01 -1.24 -10.59
CA TRP A 325 10.31 -2.41 -11.12
C TRP A 325 9.16 -2.05 -12.06
N ALA A 326 8.44 -0.94 -11.81
CA ALA A 326 7.39 -0.48 -12.71
C ALA A 326 7.91 -0.22 -14.14
N PHE A 327 9.20 0.08 -14.29
CA PHE A 327 9.86 0.31 -15.57
C PHE A 327 10.74 -0.86 -16.05
N SER A 328 10.74 -2.03 -15.40
CA SER A 328 11.53 -3.19 -15.86
C SER A 328 10.79 -4.05 -16.88
N ASP A 329 11.54 -4.71 -17.79
CA ASP A 329 11.00 -5.50 -18.91
C ASP A 329 10.85 -6.99 -18.61
N ARG A 330 10.95 -7.40 -17.32
CA ARG A 330 10.65 -8.72 -16.68
C ARG A 330 11.74 -9.25 -15.74
N ASP A 331 12.92 -8.64 -15.71
CA ASP A 331 13.98 -9.07 -14.79
C ASP A 331 13.90 -8.30 -13.46
N ALA A 332 12.98 -8.72 -12.59
CA ALA A 332 12.81 -8.14 -11.28
C ALA A 332 14.08 -8.26 -10.42
N ASN A 333 14.84 -9.35 -10.59
CA ASN A 333 16.05 -9.62 -9.83
C ASN A 333 17.20 -8.69 -10.24
N ALA A 334 17.47 -8.55 -11.53
CA ALA A 334 18.49 -7.61 -12.02
C ALA A 334 18.14 -6.16 -11.65
N THR A 335 16.85 -5.81 -11.66
CA THR A 335 16.40 -4.47 -11.21
C THR A 335 16.63 -4.27 -9.72
N ALA A 336 16.48 -5.31 -8.90
CA ALA A 336 16.62 -5.25 -7.45
C ALA A 336 18.08 -5.30 -6.96
N GLU A 337 19.00 -5.85 -7.74
CA GLU A 337 20.40 -6.10 -7.33
C GLU A 337 21.10 -4.85 -6.74
N PRO A 338 21.04 -3.65 -7.35
CA PRO A 338 21.66 -2.46 -6.75
C PRO A 338 21.05 -2.10 -5.39
N PHE A 339 19.74 -2.30 -5.23
CA PHE A 339 19.02 -2.02 -4.00
C PHE A 339 19.29 -3.06 -2.91
N GLN A 340 19.54 -4.32 -3.28
CA GLN A 340 19.95 -5.35 -2.32
C GLN A 340 21.26 -4.97 -1.64
N ARG A 341 22.21 -4.40 -2.38
CA ARG A 341 23.47 -3.89 -1.81
C ARG A 341 23.23 -2.72 -0.86
N ILE A 342 22.30 -1.83 -1.19
CA ILE A 342 21.93 -0.70 -0.32
C ILE A 342 21.27 -1.20 0.96
N ILE A 343 20.37 -2.19 0.90
CA ILE A 343 19.76 -2.79 2.09
C ILE A 343 20.82 -3.47 2.97
N ALA A 344 21.76 -4.21 2.40
CA ALA A 344 22.86 -4.79 3.16
C ALA A 344 23.74 -3.71 3.83
N GLN A 345 23.95 -2.57 3.16
CA GLN A 345 24.63 -1.41 3.76
C GLN A 345 23.81 -0.81 4.91
N LEU A 346 22.50 -0.69 4.76
CA LEU A 346 21.63 -0.21 5.84
C LEU A 346 21.65 -1.13 7.06
N GLU A 347 21.67 -2.44 6.84
CA GLU A 347 21.83 -3.41 7.91
C GLU A 347 23.15 -3.24 8.65
N SER A 348 24.27 -3.08 7.92
CA SER A 348 25.57 -2.80 8.53
C SER A 348 25.57 -1.49 9.32
N ILE A 349 25.06 -0.39 8.74
CA ILE A 349 25.00 0.93 9.38
C ILE A 349 24.14 0.87 10.64
N GLY A 350 22.95 0.26 10.55
CA GLY A 350 22.02 0.14 11.67
C GLY A 350 22.62 -0.65 12.84
N ASN A 351 23.19 -1.83 12.56
CA ASN A 351 23.82 -2.66 13.57
C ASN A 351 25.02 -1.97 14.22
N GLU A 352 25.91 -1.38 13.44
CA GLU A 352 27.06 -0.62 13.95
C GLU A 352 26.62 0.55 14.81
N SER A 353 25.60 1.29 14.36
CA SER A 353 25.04 2.43 15.09
C SER A 353 24.48 2.04 16.45
N VAL A 354 23.69 0.97 16.50
CA VAL A 354 23.10 0.48 17.76
C VAL A 354 24.18 -0.04 18.71
N ALA A 355 25.17 -0.78 18.20
CA ALA A 355 26.30 -1.22 19.03
C ALA A 355 27.10 -0.02 19.58
N ASN A 356 27.32 1.02 18.77
CA ASN A 356 28.00 2.24 19.19
C ASN A 356 27.20 3.01 20.25
N VAL A 357 25.87 3.14 20.10
CA VAL A 357 25.01 3.75 21.11
C VAL A 357 25.14 3.04 22.46
N VAL A 358 25.05 1.71 22.47
CA VAL A 358 25.16 0.91 23.71
C VAL A 358 26.57 1.02 24.32
N THR A 359 27.62 1.00 23.48
CA THR A 359 29.01 1.14 23.93
C THR A 359 29.28 2.53 24.51
N SER A 360 28.81 3.59 23.86
CA SER A 360 28.90 4.97 24.36
C SER A 360 28.18 5.12 25.68
N ALA A 361 26.96 4.56 25.80
CA ALA A 361 26.22 4.56 27.06
C ALA A 361 26.97 3.81 28.17
N ALA A 362 27.63 2.68 27.84
CA ALA A 362 28.47 1.96 28.78
C ALA A 362 29.68 2.80 29.25
N GLN A 363 30.16 3.77 28.47
CA GLN A 363 31.24 4.67 28.89
C GLN A 363 30.73 5.82 29.76
N SER A 364 29.66 6.50 29.36
CA SER A 364 29.18 7.73 29.99
C SER A 364 28.27 7.53 31.21
N THR A 365 27.51 6.43 31.27
CA THR A 365 26.51 6.21 32.33
C THR A 365 27.16 5.95 33.68
N PRO A 366 26.87 6.71 34.75
CA PRO A 366 27.39 6.43 36.10
C PRO A 366 27.05 5.02 36.58
N ARG A 367 27.94 4.39 37.37
CA ARG A 367 27.80 2.98 37.80
C ARG A 367 26.49 2.72 38.54
N ASP A 368 26.02 3.67 39.33
CA ASP A 368 24.78 3.63 40.10
C ASP A 368 23.51 3.75 39.23
N GLN A 369 23.64 4.25 37.99
CA GLN A 369 22.52 4.43 37.05
C GLN A 369 22.36 3.27 36.07
N VAL A 370 23.32 2.33 36.02
CA VAL A 370 23.29 1.18 35.10
C VAL A 370 22.04 0.34 35.29
N ALA A 371 21.62 0.10 36.54
CA ALA A 371 20.45 -0.72 36.84
C ALA A 371 19.12 -0.12 36.32
N VAL A 372 19.05 1.20 36.17
CA VAL A 372 17.87 1.91 35.64
C VAL A 372 17.87 1.89 34.11
N LEU A 373 19.04 2.07 33.49
CA LEU A 373 19.18 2.15 32.04
C LEU A 373 19.10 0.79 31.35
N TYR A 374 19.70 -0.25 31.95
CA TYR A 374 19.89 -1.54 31.32
C TYR A 374 18.58 -2.21 30.85
N PRO A 375 17.49 -2.25 31.64
CA PRO A 375 16.20 -2.81 31.19
C PRO A 375 15.61 -2.05 29.99
N LYS A 376 15.79 -0.72 29.92
CA LYS A 376 15.32 0.09 28.78
C LYS A 376 16.07 -0.25 27.50
N VAL A 377 17.38 -0.43 27.60
CA VAL A 377 18.22 -0.88 26.48
C VAL A 377 17.79 -2.28 26.00
N LEU A 378 17.60 -3.24 26.91
CA LEU A 378 17.13 -4.58 26.55
C LEU A 378 15.76 -4.55 25.86
N ARG A 379 14.83 -3.71 26.34
CA ARG A 379 13.51 -3.52 25.73
C ARG A 379 13.62 -3.00 24.29
N ALA A 380 14.46 -2.00 24.05
CA ALA A 380 14.67 -1.44 22.71
C ALA A 380 15.36 -2.44 21.77
N LEU A 381 16.33 -3.21 22.27
CA LEU A 381 16.98 -4.28 21.51
C LEU A 381 16.03 -5.42 21.14
N ALA A 382 15.11 -5.80 22.03
CA ALA A 382 14.11 -6.80 21.73
C ALA A 382 13.14 -6.34 20.61
N GLN A 383 12.71 -5.08 20.64
CA GLN A 383 11.91 -4.50 19.55
C GLN A 383 12.67 -4.53 18.22
N LEU A 384 13.96 -4.18 18.23
CA LEU A 384 14.81 -4.23 17.04
C LEU A 384 14.94 -5.67 16.49
N ASP A 385 15.16 -6.66 17.36
CA ASP A 385 15.28 -8.06 16.96
C ASP A 385 14.01 -8.55 16.24
N ARG A 386 12.82 -8.20 16.74
CA ARG A 386 11.55 -8.52 16.08
C ARG A 386 11.39 -7.82 14.73
N ARG A 387 11.82 -6.56 14.59
CA ARG A 387 11.83 -5.83 13.31
C ARG A 387 12.80 -6.44 12.27
N MET A 388 13.78 -7.20 12.73
CA MET A 388 14.76 -7.94 11.92
C MET A 388 14.41 -9.43 11.72
N LEU A 389 13.31 -9.89 12.32
CA LEU A 389 12.89 -11.30 12.36
C LEU A 389 13.87 -12.25 13.08
N GLY A 390 14.43 -11.82 14.22
CA GLY A 390 15.24 -12.68 15.10
C GLY A 390 16.71 -12.79 14.72
N THR A 391 17.27 -11.76 14.07
CA THR A 391 18.65 -11.76 13.55
C THR A 391 19.46 -10.60 14.11
N LEU A 392 19.31 -10.29 15.40
CA LEU A 392 20.16 -9.29 16.06
C LEU A 392 21.65 -9.64 15.97
N ASP A 393 22.49 -8.65 15.65
CA ASP A 393 23.92 -8.83 15.50
C ASP A 393 24.63 -9.12 16.83
N GLN A 394 25.61 -10.04 16.81
CA GLN A 394 26.33 -10.47 18.01
C GLN A 394 27.11 -9.31 18.68
N ASN A 395 27.55 -8.31 17.92
CA ASN A 395 28.24 -7.14 18.48
C ASN A 395 27.28 -6.30 19.34
N VAL A 396 26.02 -6.20 18.94
CA VAL A 396 24.99 -5.49 19.72
C VAL A 396 24.72 -6.21 21.04
N ILE A 397 24.60 -7.55 21.01
CA ILE A 397 24.45 -8.38 22.20
C ILE A 397 25.66 -8.21 23.14
N THR A 398 26.87 -8.22 22.57
CA THR A 398 28.12 -8.06 23.31
C THR A 398 28.20 -6.68 23.98
N ALA A 399 27.82 -5.62 23.28
CA ALA A 399 27.79 -4.26 23.82
C ALA A 399 26.83 -4.14 25.02
N ALA A 400 25.65 -4.78 24.95
CA ALA A 400 24.72 -4.82 26.08
C ALA A 400 25.34 -5.53 27.30
N GLY A 401 26.05 -6.64 27.08
CA GLY A 401 26.79 -7.32 28.16
C GLY A 401 27.85 -6.43 28.82
N GLN A 402 28.55 -5.60 28.03
CA GLN A 402 29.53 -4.64 28.55
C GLN A 402 28.91 -3.55 29.42
N LEU A 403 27.71 -3.09 29.08
CA LEU A 403 26.96 -2.12 29.90
C LEU A 403 26.66 -2.70 31.29
N ALA A 404 26.18 -3.94 31.37
CA ALA A 404 25.95 -4.61 32.65
C ALA A 404 27.25 -4.83 33.44
N ALA A 405 28.34 -5.22 32.75
CA ALA A 405 29.64 -5.50 33.36
C ALA A 405 30.31 -4.27 34.01
N LYS A 406 29.87 -3.04 33.68
CA LYS A 406 30.34 -1.80 34.34
C LYS A 406 30.09 -1.82 35.85
N ALA A 407 29.03 -2.49 36.29
CA ALA A 407 28.67 -2.66 37.69
C ALA A 407 28.71 -4.16 38.04
N PRO A 408 29.84 -4.71 38.54
CA PRO A 408 29.98 -6.14 38.83
C PRO A 408 28.86 -6.74 39.69
N ASP A 409 28.42 -6.02 40.72
CA ASP A 409 27.33 -6.47 41.60
C ASP A 409 26.00 -6.60 40.84
N PHE A 410 25.77 -5.70 39.87
CA PHE A 410 24.58 -5.74 39.00
C PHE A 410 24.72 -6.83 37.93
N ALA A 411 25.90 -7.06 37.37
CA ALA A 411 26.13 -8.17 36.45
C ALA A 411 25.85 -9.53 37.12
N GLU A 412 26.19 -9.67 38.41
CA GLU A 412 25.81 -10.85 39.18
C GLU A 412 24.29 -10.96 39.35
N GLN A 413 23.58 -9.84 39.58
CA GLN A 413 22.11 -9.83 39.63
C GLN A 413 21.48 -10.24 38.29
N VAL A 414 22.01 -9.75 37.16
CA VAL A 414 21.59 -10.15 35.81
C VAL A 414 21.72 -11.67 35.63
N GLN A 415 22.87 -12.24 36.03
CA GLN A 415 23.09 -13.67 35.94
C GLN A 415 22.13 -14.46 36.83
N ARG A 416 21.97 -14.06 38.10
CA ARG A 416 21.03 -14.69 39.03
C ARG A 416 19.58 -14.63 38.55
N TYR A 417 19.18 -13.51 37.97
CA TYR A 417 17.85 -13.34 37.37
C TYR A 417 17.65 -14.31 36.20
N SER A 418 18.60 -14.34 35.26
CA SER A 418 18.57 -15.27 34.12
C SER A 418 18.47 -16.73 34.57
N ASP A 419 19.27 -17.12 35.57
CA ASP A 419 19.24 -18.48 36.14
C ASP A 419 17.89 -18.79 36.82
N ALA A 420 17.25 -17.79 37.43
CA ALA A 420 15.94 -17.95 38.09
C ALA A 420 14.78 -18.06 37.08
N THR A 421 14.85 -17.37 35.94
CA THR A 421 13.75 -17.30 34.95
C THR A 421 13.89 -18.33 33.82
N VAL A 422 15.08 -18.91 33.59
CA VAL A 422 15.34 -19.78 32.44
C VAL A 422 14.46 -21.02 32.38
N GLU A 423 14.30 -21.78 33.47
CA GLU A 423 13.48 -22.99 33.46
C GLU A 423 11.97 -22.70 33.45
N PRO A 424 11.43 -21.75 34.23
CA PRO A 424 10.04 -21.32 34.11
C PRO A 424 9.66 -20.87 32.68
N THR A 425 10.46 -20.00 32.07
CA THR A 425 10.22 -19.52 30.70
C THR A 425 10.33 -20.64 29.68
N ARG A 426 11.29 -21.55 29.82
CA ARG A 426 11.42 -22.75 28.98
C ARG A 426 10.19 -23.64 29.06
N TRP A 427 9.64 -23.86 30.25
CA TRP A 427 8.44 -24.66 30.43
C TRP A 427 7.21 -23.98 29.80
N ARG A 428 7.03 -22.67 30.03
CA ARG A 428 5.95 -21.89 29.39
C ARG A 428 6.03 -21.91 27.87
N ARG A 429 7.21 -21.70 27.28
CA ARG A 429 7.40 -21.81 25.82
C ARG A 429 7.00 -23.16 25.27
N ARG A 430 7.37 -24.25 25.97
CA ARG A 430 6.98 -25.62 25.57
C ARG A 430 5.47 -25.81 25.64
N TYR A 431 4.84 -25.31 26.70
CA TYR A 431 3.40 -25.39 26.88
C TYR A 431 2.65 -24.56 25.82
N ALA A 432 3.04 -23.31 25.60
CA ALA A 432 2.51 -22.46 24.55
C ALA A 432 2.68 -23.11 23.17
N ALA A 433 3.85 -23.65 22.84
CA ALA A 433 4.07 -24.38 21.59
C ALA A 433 3.22 -25.65 21.42
N GLN A 434 2.77 -26.27 22.52
CA GLN A 434 1.78 -27.36 22.46
C GLN A 434 0.37 -26.82 22.22
N GLN A 435 -0.01 -25.72 22.88
CA GLN A 435 -1.30 -25.06 22.67
C GLN A 435 -1.44 -24.54 21.24
N ILE A 436 -0.42 -23.87 20.70
CA ILE A 436 -0.38 -23.39 19.31
C ILE A 436 -0.70 -24.52 18.34
N ARG A 437 0.00 -25.66 18.46
CA ARG A 437 -0.24 -26.85 17.63
C ARG A 437 -1.63 -27.48 17.80
N SER A 438 -2.32 -27.19 18.90
CA SER A 438 -3.71 -27.61 19.08
C SER A 438 -4.66 -26.68 18.34
N VAL A 439 -4.47 -25.37 18.48
CA VAL A 439 -5.37 -24.36 17.90
C VAL A 439 -5.17 -24.21 16.38
N GLU A 440 -3.94 -24.29 15.89
CA GLU A 440 -3.63 -24.15 14.45
C GLU A 440 -4.27 -25.22 13.55
N ARG A 441 -4.70 -26.37 14.10
CA ARG A 441 -5.27 -27.47 13.29
C ARG A 441 -6.49 -27.03 12.49
N ASP A 442 -7.28 -26.10 13.03
CA ASP A 442 -8.50 -25.61 12.43
C ASP A 442 -8.30 -24.31 11.62
N PHE A 443 -7.06 -23.81 11.55
CA PHE A 443 -6.69 -22.53 10.95
C PHE A 443 -5.55 -22.73 9.94
N PRO A 444 -5.84 -23.05 8.67
CA PRO A 444 -4.80 -23.18 7.66
C PRO A 444 -4.03 -21.86 7.50
N GLN A 445 -2.72 -21.96 7.23
CA GLN A 445 -1.88 -20.80 6.94
C GLN A 445 -2.45 -19.97 5.77
N ALA A 446 -2.41 -18.65 5.89
CA ALA A 446 -3.01 -17.72 4.91
C ALA A 446 -2.45 -17.95 3.50
N SER A 447 -1.13 -18.12 3.38
CA SER A 447 -0.48 -18.45 2.12
C SER A 447 -1.02 -19.74 1.49
N ASN A 448 -1.32 -20.77 2.28
CA ASN A 448 -1.90 -22.01 1.79
C ASN A 448 -3.37 -21.83 1.38
N LEU A 449 -4.14 -21.10 2.17
CA LEU A 449 -5.55 -20.83 1.90
C LEU A 449 -5.74 -20.02 0.61
N LEU A 450 -4.96 -18.95 0.43
CA LEU A 450 -5.03 -18.06 -0.73
C LEU A 450 -4.51 -18.72 -2.03
N ASN A 451 -3.75 -19.80 -1.92
CA ASN A 451 -3.27 -20.58 -3.08
C ASN A 451 -4.14 -21.82 -3.36
N ARG A 452 -5.19 -22.06 -2.57
CA ARG A 452 -6.08 -23.20 -2.74
C ARG A 452 -7.04 -22.99 -3.91
N GLU A 453 -7.32 -24.07 -4.64
CA GLU A 453 -8.40 -24.08 -5.63
C GLU A 453 -9.77 -24.17 -4.95
N LEU A 454 -10.63 -23.20 -5.26
CA LEU A 454 -11.99 -23.11 -4.74
C LEU A 454 -12.96 -22.89 -5.91
N ALA A 455 -14.20 -23.38 -5.76
CA ALA A 455 -15.26 -23.06 -6.69
C ALA A 455 -15.84 -21.67 -6.33
N PRO A 456 -15.97 -20.74 -7.29
CA PRO A 456 -16.52 -19.42 -7.02
C PRO A 456 -18.03 -19.51 -6.69
N GLU A 457 -18.48 -18.77 -5.66
CA GLU A 457 -19.91 -18.72 -5.28
C GLU A 457 -20.79 -17.97 -6.28
N SER A 458 -20.22 -17.01 -7.02
CA SER A 458 -20.93 -16.23 -8.03
C SER A 458 -20.19 -16.27 -9.37
N THR A 459 -20.93 -16.23 -10.49
CA THR A 459 -20.30 -16.05 -11.80
C THR A 459 -19.87 -14.59 -11.93
N GLY A 460 -18.56 -14.34 -11.78
CA GLY A 460 -17.98 -13.00 -11.68
C GLY A 460 -18.33 -12.00 -12.79
N PRO A 461 -18.24 -12.37 -14.10
CA PRO A 461 -18.39 -11.41 -15.20
C PRO A 461 -19.80 -11.34 -15.81
N PRO A 462 -20.15 -10.22 -16.46
CA PRO A 462 -21.35 -10.10 -17.29
C PRO A 462 -21.45 -11.16 -18.40
N GLY A 463 -22.66 -11.65 -18.69
CA GLY A 463 -22.89 -12.71 -19.68
C GLY A 463 -22.45 -12.38 -21.12
N ILE A 464 -22.26 -11.10 -21.44
CA ILE A 464 -21.72 -10.65 -22.74
C ILE A 464 -20.30 -11.18 -23.02
N TYR A 465 -19.57 -11.63 -22.00
CA TYR A 465 -18.21 -12.17 -22.13
C TYR A 465 -18.15 -13.69 -22.31
N GLY A 466 -19.30 -14.37 -22.35
CA GLY A 466 -19.41 -15.82 -22.56
C GLY A 466 -19.80 -16.60 -21.32
N ALA A 467 -19.84 -17.93 -21.46
CA ALA A 467 -20.15 -18.83 -20.35
C ALA A 467 -18.98 -18.90 -19.36
N HIS A 468 -19.29 -18.77 -18.08
CA HIS A 468 -18.28 -18.78 -17.02
C HIS A 468 -18.10 -20.18 -16.44
N SER A 469 -16.84 -20.52 -16.17
CA SER A 469 -16.50 -21.79 -15.54
C SER A 469 -16.74 -21.72 -14.03
N SER A 470 -17.57 -22.63 -13.51
CA SER A 470 -17.68 -22.92 -12.07
C SER A 470 -16.60 -23.89 -11.58
N ARG A 471 -15.65 -24.27 -12.44
CA ARG A 471 -14.56 -25.18 -12.06
C ARG A 471 -13.70 -24.56 -10.96
N PRO A 472 -13.24 -25.37 -9.99
CA PRO A 472 -12.27 -24.94 -8.99
C PRO A 472 -11.05 -24.29 -9.65
N ARG A 473 -10.61 -23.18 -9.06
CA ARG A 473 -9.41 -22.44 -9.44
C ARG A 473 -8.92 -21.58 -8.27
N ILE A 474 -7.72 -21.03 -8.37
CA ILE A 474 -7.23 -20.03 -7.41
C ILE A 474 -8.06 -18.75 -7.56
N LEU A 475 -8.78 -18.35 -6.51
CA LEU A 475 -9.65 -17.16 -6.52
C LEU A 475 -8.91 -15.88 -6.11
N THR A 476 -7.72 -16.02 -5.51
CA THR A 476 -6.83 -14.92 -5.08
C THR A 476 -5.48 -14.99 -5.80
N PRO A 477 -5.44 -14.83 -7.14
CA PRO A 477 -4.20 -14.92 -7.90
C PRO A 477 -3.25 -13.76 -7.56
N GLY A 478 -1.94 -14.04 -7.58
CA GLY A 478 -0.88 -13.01 -7.48
C GLY A 478 -0.56 -12.31 -8.81
N LEU A 479 -1.28 -12.65 -9.88
CA LEU A 479 -1.16 -12.03 -11.20
C LEU A 479 -2.51 -11.54 -11.67
N LEU A 480 -2.51 -10.38 -12.31
CA LEU A 480 -3.69 -9.83 -12.96
C LEU A 480 -4.02 -10.62 -14.22
N SER A 481 -4.69 -11.76 -14.08
CA SER A 481 -5.07 -12.69 -15.17
C SER A 481 -6.45 -12.39 -15.78
N TYR A 482 -7.28 -11.64 -15.08
CA TYR A 482 -8.60 -11.16 -15.48
C TYR A 482 -8.76 -9.71 -15.00
N PRO A 483 -9.81 -8.98 -15.46
CA PRO A 483 -10.15 -7.69 -14.86
C PRO A 483 -10.21 -7.75 -13.33
N ALA A 484 -9.63 -6.75 -12.67
CA ALA A 484 -9.45 -6.72 -11.21
C ALA A 484 -10.77 -6.87 -10.45
N ASP A 485 -11.83 -6.23 -10.93
CA ASP A 485 -13.17 -6.29 -10.33
C ASP A 485 -13.79 -7.70 -10.41
N TRP A 486 -13.42 -8.49 -11.43
CA TRP A 486 -13.87 -9.88 -11.54
C TRP A 486 -13.12 -10.78 -10.56
N ILE A 487 -11.80 -10.58 -10.44
CA ILE A 487 -10.96 -11.30 -9.47
C ILE A 487 -11.46 -11.04 -8.04
N VAL A 488 -11.70 -9.78 -7.69
CA VAL A 488 -12.21 -9.39 -6.37
C VAL A 488 -13.57 -10.00 -6.07
N ARG A 489 -14.45 -10.07 -7.08
CA ARG A 489 -15.77 -10.69 -6.91
C ARG A 489 -15.67 -12.20 -6.66
N ASP A 490 -14.78 -12.88 -7.37
CA ASP A 490 -14.51 -14.32 -7.15
C ASP A 490 -13.92 -14.56 -5.75
N ALA A 491 -12.98 -13.71 -5.32
CA ALA A 491 -12.31 -13.78 -4.02
C ALA A 491 -13.26 -13.62 -2.82
N LYS A 492 -14.49 -13.09 -3.02
CA LYS A 492 -15.51 -13.03 -1.96
C LYS A 492 -15.83 -14.38 -1.33
N THR A 493 -15.66 -15.46 -2.09
CA THR A 493 -15.82 -16.85 -1.61
C THR A 493 -14.90 -17.16 -0.42
N VAL A 494 -13.77 -16.46 -0.28
CA VAL A 494 -12.79 -16.68 0.79
C VAL A 494 -13.16 -15.92 2.07
N LEU A 495 -14.08 -14.95 2.00
CA LEU A 495 -14.50 -14.16 3.17
C LEU A 495 -15.19 -15.06 4.20
N GLY A 496 -14.87 -14.82 5.47
CA GLY A 496 -15.39 -15.58 6.60
C GLY A 496 -14.70 -16.92 6.86
N MET A 497 -13.85 -17.40 5.95
CA MET A 497 -13.01 -18.58 6.18
C MET A 497 -11.99 -18.30 7.29
N THR A 498 -11.62 -19.35 8.04
CA THR A 498 -10.59 -19.28 9.08
C THR A 498 -9.20 -19.44 8.49
N THR A 499 -8.24 -18.69 9.04
CA THR A 499 -6.84 -18.78 8.65
C THR A 499 -5.92 -18.37 9.81
N SER A 500 -4.69 -18.84 9.76
CA SER A 500 -3.59 -18.37 10.61
C SER A 500 -2.53 -17.67 9.77
N ASP A 501 -1.80 -16.74 10.38
CA ASP A 501 -0.68 -16.07 9.73
C ASP A 501 0.44 -15.80 10.74
N GLY A 502 1.61 -15.41 10.22
CA GLY A 502 2.86 -15.31 10.95
C GLY A 502 2.95 -14.18 11.99
N PRO A 503 4.19 -13.78 12.34
CA PRO A 503 4.43 -12.79 13.39
C PRO A 503 3.81 -11.44 13.08
N THR A 504 3.12 -10.87 14.06
CA THR A 504 2.51 -9.54 13.97
C THR A 504 3.47 -8.48 14.50
N LEU A 505 3.54 -7.35 13.82
CA LEU A 505 4.29 -6.16 14.20
C LEU A 505 3.35 -4.97 14.31
N ARG A 506 3.55 -4.14 15.32
CA ARG A 506 2.74 -2.92 15.47
C ARG A 506 3.26 -1.83 14.53
N LEU A 507 2.36 -1.10 13.86
CA LEU A 507 2.77 -0.01 12.96
C LEU A 507 3.43 1.17 13.71
N SER A 508 2.98 1.40 14.94
CA SER A 508 3.61 2.30 15.91
C SER A 508 3.13 1.93 17.31
N PRO A 509 3.83 2.34 18.39
CA PRO A 509 3.42 2.03 19.76
C PRO A 509 2.00 2.48 20.12
N THR A 510 1.47 3.49 19.44
CA THR A 510 0.12 4.04 19.66
C THR A 510 -0.90 3.63 18.60
N ALA A 511 -0.49 2.91 17.55
CA ALA A 511 -1.42 2.51 16.49
C ALA A 511 -2.35 1.39 16.98
N ASP A 512 -3.63 1.49 16.62
CA ASP A 512 -4.63 0.43 16.88
C ASP A 512 -4.59 -0.70 15.85
N ALA A 513 -3.55 -0.73 15.01
CA ALA A 513 -3.37 -1.70 13.95
C ALA A 513 -2.00 -2.38 14.05
N ALA A 514 -2.03 -3.71 13.91
CA ALA A 514 -0.87 -4.56 13.74
C ALA A 514 -0.93 -5.21 12.36
N ILE A 515 0.24 -5.59 11.86
CA ILE A 515 0.39 -6.19 10.55
C ILE A 515 1.28 -7.42 10.61
N VAL A 516 0.95 -8.43 9.82
CA VAL A 516 1.92 -9.47 9.48
C VAL A 516 2.69 -8.98 8.26
N PRO A 517 4.04 -8.93 8.31
CA PRO A 517 4.86 -8.53 7.19
C PRO A 517 4.58 -9.34 5.93
N GLN A 518 4.99 -8.78 4.80
CA GLN A 518 4.68 -9.34 3.48
C GLN A 518 5.24 -10.77 3.27
N ASP A 519 4.34 -11.68 2.91
CA ASP A 519 4.63 -12.91 2.15
C ASP A 519 4.44 -12.57 0.64
N PRO A 520 5.25 -13.10 -0.30
CA PRO A 520 5.15 -12.86 -1.75
C PRO A 520 3.80 -12.43 -2.34
N ARG A 521 2.67 -12.99 -1.89
CA ARG A 521 1.33 -12.70 -2.43
C ARG A 521 0.37 -11.99 -1.50
N HIS A 522 0.69 -11.83 -0.22
CA HIS A 522 -0.20 -11.16 0.73
C HIS A 522 0.53 -10.52 1.91
N TYR A 523 -0.17 -9.62 2.58
CA TYR A 523 0.16 -9.20 3.93
C TYR A 523 -1.15 -9.12 4.73
N THR A 524 -1.06 -9.27 6.03
CA THR A 524 -2.25 -9.31 6.89
C THR A 524 -2.31 -8.05 7.75
N SER A 525 -3.50 -7.47 7.85
CA SER A 525 -3.82 -6.38 8.76
C SER A 525 -4.84 -6.85 9.79
N LEU A 526 -4.64 -6.47 11.04
CA LEU A 526 -5.55 -6.79 12.14
C LEU A 526 -5.59 -5.63 13.15
N THR A 527 -6.66 -5.57 13.93
CA THR A 527 -6.72 -4.67 15.09
C THR A 527 -5.69 -5.13 16.11
N ALA A 528 -4.86 -4.20 16.60
CA ALA A 528 -3.80 -4.50 17.55
C ALA A 528 -4.32 -4.91 18.93
N THR A 529 -5.58 -4.63 19.25
CA THR A 529 -6.15 -4.87 20.58
C THR A 529 -6.80 -6.25 20.68
N PHE A 530 -6.21 -7.11 21.50
CA PHE A 530 -6.72 -8.41 21.92
C PHE A 530 -6.75 -8.46 23.46
N PRO A 531 -7.79 -9.07 24.08
CA PRO A 531 -7.89 -9.13 25.54
C PRO A 531 -6.84 -10.10 26.10
N ILE A 532 -5.73 -9.55 26.61
CA ILE A 532 -4.60 -10.34 27.13
C ILE A 532 -4.16 -9.94 28.56
N ASP A 533 -4.91 -9.06 29.25
CA ASP A 533 -4.48 -8.47 30.52
C ASP A 533 -4.16 -9.54 31.59
N ASP A 534 -4.99 -10.57 31.70
CA ASP A 534 -4.77 -11.70 32.62
C ASP A 534 -3.50 -12.49 32.27
N TYR A 535 -3.24 -12.68 30.97
CA TYR A 535 -2.04 -13.38 30.49
C TYR A 535 -0.78 -12.54 30.71
N LEU A 536 -0.89 -11.21 30.58
CA LEU A 536 0.21 -10.29 30.83
C LEU A 536 0.57 -10.23 32.33
N ALA A 537 -0.43 -10.22 33.21
CA ALA A 537 -0.22 -10.31 34.65
C ALA A 537 0.49 -11.63 35.04
N ASP A 538 -0.04 -12.77 34.55
CA ASP A 538 0.56 -14.09 34.78
C ASP A 538 1.97 -14.24 34.15
N LEU A 539 2.26 -13.51 33.07
CA LEU A 539 3.60 -13.44 32.49
C LEU A 539 4.56 -12.67 33.40
N LYS A 540 4.15 -11.51 33.94
CA LYS A 540 4.97 -10.72 34.87
C LYS A 540 5.36 -11.53 36.11
N ASP A 541 4.40 -12.26 36.68
CA ASP A 541 4.66 -13.15 37.82
C ASP A 541 5.69 -14.24 37.48
N CYS A 542 5.59 -14.85 36.30
CA CYS A 542 6.56 -15.87 35.85
C CYS A 542 7.96 -15.30 35.61
N LEU A 543 8.04 -14.04 35.19
CA LEU A 543 9.30 -13.35 34.96
C LEU A 543 9.84 -12.70 36.24
N LEU A 544 9.19 -12.89 37.40
CA LEU A 544 9.57 -12.29 38.68
C LEU A 544 9.64 -10.76 38.60
N LEU A 545 8.72 -10.14 37.85
CA LEU A 545 8.66 -8.70 37.62
C LEU A 545 7.63 -8.06 38.54
N ASP A 546 7.95 -6.85 38.98
CA ASP A 546 7.04 -5.96 39.71
C ASP A 546 7.02 -4.57 39.07
N ASP A 547 6.27 -3.64 39.65
CA ASP A 547 6.18 -2.26 39.13
C ASP A 547 7.49 -1.46 39.27
N SER A 548 8.45 -1.96 40.06
CA SER A 548 9.72 -1.29 40.34
C SER A 548 10.92 -1.87 39.58
N HIS A 549 10.85 -3.10 39.08
CA HIS A 549 11.97 -3.78 38.43
C HIS A 549 11.57 -4.37 37.07
N GLY A 550 12.29 -3.95 36.04
CA GLY A 550 12.12 -4.47 34.68
C GLY A 550 12.93 -5.75 34.42
N PRO A 551 12.75 -6.36 33.23
CA PRO A 551 13.48 -7.56 32.85
C PRO A 551 14.99 -7.31 32.71
N LEU A 552 15.79 -8.25 33.20
CA LEU A 552 17.26 -8.16 33.22
C LEU A 552 17.94 -9.06 32.17
N ASP A 553 17.18 -9.80 31.37
CA ASP A 553 17.70 -10.55 30.23
C ASP A 553 16.89 -10.24 28.96
N LEU A 554 17.52 -10.41 27.79
CA LEU A 554 16.91 -10.07 26.50
C LEU A 554 15.67 -10.92 26.20
N SER A 555 15.64 -12.17 26.67
CA SER A 555 14.54 -13.12 26.46
C SER A 555 13.28 -12.71 27.22
N ALA A 556 13.44 -12.27 28.47
CA ALA A 556 12.39 -11.72 29.30
C ALA A 556 11.95 -10.34 28.80
N ALA A 557 12.89 -9.50 28.35
CA ALA A 557 12.57 -8.21 27.74
C ALA A 557 11.76 -8.37 26.45
N ASP A 558 12.10 -9.34 25.61
CA ASP A 558 11.33 -9.70 24.42
C ASP A 558 9.92 -10.19 24.80
N ALA A 559 9.81 -11.16 25.71
CA ALA A 559 8.52 -11.70 26.14
C ALA A 559 7.60 -10.62 26.73
N LEU A 560 8.12 -9.75 27.59
CA LEU A 560 7.32 -8.68 28.19
C LEU A 560 6.93 -7.62 27.14
N SER A 561 7.91 -7.13 26.37
CA SER A 561 7.66 -6.04 25.41
C SER A 561 6.75 -6.46 24.26
N SER A 562 6.90 -7.68 23.75
CA SER A 562 6.01 -8.20 22.70
C SER A 562 4.59 -8.44 23.21
N ALA A 563 4.42 -8.92 24.45
CA ALA A 563 3.10 -9.00 25.07
C ALA A 563 2.46 -7.60 25.26
N GLU A 564 3.18 -6.62 25.79
CA GLU A 564 2.67 -5.25 25.99
C GLU A 564 2.35 -4.52 24.68
N LEU A 565 3.16 -4.74 23.65
CA LEU A 565 2.92 -4.19 22.31
C LEU A 565 1.91 -5.00 21.49
N GLN A 566 1.49 -6.17 22.00
CA GLN A 566 0.63 -7.14 21.31
C GLN A 566 1.22 -7.61 19.97
N GLU A 567 2.53 -7.83 19.96
CA GLU A 567 3.30 -8.39 18.86
C GLU A 567 3.39 -9.91 19.04
N PHE A 568 2.38 -10.61 18.53
CA PHE A 568 2.26 -12.05 18.62
C PHE A 568 3.14 -12.78 17.59
N GLN A 569 3.54 -14.01 17.91
CA GLN A 569 4.28 -14.89 17.01
C GLN A 569 3.39 -15.46 15.90
N THR A 570 2.11 -15.67 16.20
CA THR A 570 1.13 -16.20 15.27
C THR A 570 -0.25 -15.68 15.66
N VAL A 571 -1.07 -15.38 14.68
CA VAL A 571 -2.47 -15.00 14.87
C VAL A 571 -3.36 -15.91 14.06
N GLY A 572 -4.51 -16.28 14.59
CA GLY A 572 -5.53 -16.98 13.83
C GLY A 572 -6.92 -16.38 14.03
N GLY A 573 -7.69 -16.39 12.95
CA GLY A 573 -8.94 -15.68 12.91
C GLY A 573 -9.73 -15.92 11.64
N ARG A 574 -10.76 -15.10 11.43
CA ARG A 574 -11.60 -15.13 10.24
C ARG A 574 -11.20 -14.02 9.30
N ILE A 575 -11.20 -14.30 7.99
CA ILE A 575 -10.97 -13.28 6.97
C ILE A 575 -12.19 -12.36 6.93
N ALA A 576 -12.06 -11.16 7.51
CA ALA A 576 -13.09 -10.15 7.51
C ALA A 576 -13.08 -9.32 6.22
N GLY A 577 -11.91 -9.15 5.60
CA GLY A 577 -11.81 -8.40 4.36
C GLY A 577 -10.65 -8.83 3.46
N LEU A 578 -10.79 -8.53 2.17
CA LEU A 578 -9.76 -8.75 1.16
C LEU A 578 -9.63 -7.53 0.25
N THR A 579 -8.42 -7.00 0.14
CA THR A 579 -8.13 -5.92 -0.81
C THR A 579 -7.10 -6.35 -1.82
N LEU A 580 -7.44 -6.21 -3.11
CA LEU A 580 -6.51 -6.44 -4.21
C LEU A 580 -5.76 -5.14 -4.55
N GLU A 581 -4.44 -5.18 -4.48
CA GLU A 581 -3.56 -4.04 -4.75
C GLU A 581 -2.52 -4.39 -5.83
N PRO A 582 -2.16 -3.47 -6.73
CA PRO A 582 -0.98 -3.65 -7.56
C PRO A 582 0.27 -3.65 -6.70
N PHE A 583 1.12 -4.67 -6.87
CA PHE A 583 2.32 -4.85 -6.05
C PHE A 583 3.21 -3.61 -6.07
N VAL A 584 3.56 -3.13 -7.27
CA VAL A 584 4.44 -1.96 -7.42
C VAL A 584 3.82 -0.68 -6.87
N SER A 585 2.51 -0.47 -7.03
CA SER A 585 1.82 0.71 -6.49
C SER A 585 1.81 0.71 -4.96
N ARG A 586 1.56 -0.44 -4.33
CA ARG A 586 1.53 -0.60 -2.86
C ARG A 586 2.86 -0.18 -2.24
N PHE A 587 3.98 -0.66 -2.77
CA PHE A 587 5.29 -0.38 -2.20
C PHE A 587 5.86 0.98 -2.62
N ALA A 588 5.57 1.48 -3.83
CA ALA A 588 6.02 2.79 -4.28
C ALA A 588 5.36 3.96 -3.52
N THR A 589 4.13 3.76 -3.04
CA THR A 589 3.34 4.78 -2.30
C THR A 589 3.28 4.51 -0.80
N MET A 590 4.08 3.57 -0.30
CA MET A 590 4.12 3.19 1.11
C MET A 590 4.60 4.36 1.99
N PRO A 591 3.82 4.82 2.99
CA PRO A 591 4.28 5.82 3.95
C PRO A 591 5.36 5.25 4.87
N ASP A 592 6.16 6.11 5.50
CA ASP A 592 7.26 5.69 6.39
C ASP A 592 6.77 4.84 7.58
N GLN A 593 5.59 5.16 8.12
CA GLN A 593 4.94 4.41 9.20
C GLN A 593 4.57 2.98 8.79
N ALA A 594 4.42 2.72 7.48
CA ALA A 594 4.16 1.38 6.96
C ALA A 594 5.45 0.59 6.69
N SER A 595 6.62 1.07 7.15
CA SER A 595 7.89 0.33 7.10
C SER A 595 7.80 -1.04 7.76
N ALA A 596 6.85 -1.26 8.68
CA ALA A 596 6.60 -2.56 9.30
C ALA A 596 6.04 -3.63 8.34
N LEU A 597 5.58 -3.25 7.13
CA LEU A 597 5.20 -4.21 6.08
C LEU A 597 6.39 -5.06 5.62
N LEU A 598 7.60 -4.59 5.87
CA LEU A 598 8.84 -5.24 5.51
C LEU A 598 9.75 -5.37 6.73
N PRO A 599 10.50 -6.47 6.85
CA PRO A 599 11.66 -6.52 7.75
C PRO A 599 12.69 -5.45 7.38
N LEU A 600 13.38 -4.88 8.37
CA LEU A 600 14.30 -3.75 8.15
C LEU A 600 15.46 -4.08 7.19
N ASN A 601 15.85 -5.35 7.09
CA ASN A 601 16.93 -5.87 6.25
C ASN A 601 16.46 -6.52 4.95
N ARG A 602 15.21 -6.30 4.52
CA ARG A 602 14.68 -6.94 3.31
C ARG A 602 14.02 -5.95 2.36
N LEU A 603 14.16 -6.25 1.07
CA LEU A 603 13.32 -5.67 0.03
C LEU A 603 11.97 -6.42 -0.02
N PRO A 604 10.94 -5.81 -0.63
CA PRO A 604 9.73 -6.53 -0.98
C PRO A 604 10.06 -7.77 -1.82
N ASN A 605 9.40 -8.89 -1.55
CA ASN A 605 9.59 -10.12 -2.31
C ASN A 605 8.58 -10.19 -3.46
N ILE A 606 9.09 -10.23 -4.69
CA ILE A 606 8.30 -10.21 -5.92
C ILE A 606 8.61 -11.46 -6.76
N ASP A 607 7.61 -12.05 -7.42
CA ASP A 607 7.83 -13.24 -8.26
C ASP A 607 8.57 -12.85 -9.55
N ALA A 608 9.86 -13.18 -9.65
CA ALA A 608 10.68 -12.81 -10.80
C ALA A 608 10.24 -13.41 -12.15
N ARG A 609 9.26 -14.34 -12.18
CA ARG A 609 8.80 -15.00 -13.42
C ARG A 609 7.86 -14.14 -14.26
N SER A 610 7.29 -13.07 -13.70
CA SER A 610 6.28 -12.24 -14.36
C SER A 610 6.67 -10.76 -14.36
N ALA A 611 6.15 -10.00 -15.33
CA ALA A 611 6.38 -8.56 -15.38
C ALA A 611 5.87 -7.90 -14.08
N PRO A 612 6.66 -7.08 -13.37
CA PRO A 612 6.26 -6.52 -12.09
C PRO A 612 4.93 -5.74 -12.09
N ALA A 613 4.64 -5.02 -13.19
CA ALA A 613 3.39 -4.29 -13.35
C ALA A 613 2.13 -5.17 -13.48
N GLU A 614 2.29 -6.49 -13.68
CA GLU A 614 1.18 -7.46 -13.70
C GLU A 614 0.99 -8.16 -12.35
N GLN A 615 1.91 -7.93 -11.41
CA GLN A 615 1.87 -8.58 -10.10
C GLN A 615 0.94 -7.83 -9.16
N MET A 616 0.20 -8.63 -8.42
CA MET A 616 -0.79 -8.20 -7.46
C MET A 616 -0.43 -8.73 -6.08
N ILE A 617 -0.83 -8.00 -5.06
CA ILE A 617 -0.72 -8.40 -3.66
C ILE A 617 -2.09 -8.27 -2.99
N TRP A 618 -2.41 -9.23 -2.11
CA TRP A 618 -3.62 -9.21 -1.32
C TRP A 618 -3.35 -8.64 0.06
N ARG A 619 -4.12 -7.64 0.48
CA ARG A 619 -4.26 -7.32 1.89
C ARG A 619 -5.36 -8.20 2.48
N VAL A 620 -5.03 -8.98 3.49
CA VAL A 620 -5.98 -9.78 4.25
C VAL A 620 -6.32 -9.03 5.52
N ASP A 621 -7.57 -8.62 5.66
CA ASP A 621 -8.06 -8.01 6.90
C ASP A 621 -8.57 -9.15 7.79
N LEU A 622 -7.82 -9.49 8.83
CA LEU A 622 -8.07 -10.63 9.70
C LEU A 622 -8.76 -10.16 11.00
N GLU A 623 -9.87 -10.79 11.35
CA GLU A 623 -10.50 -10.64 12.66
C GLU A 623 -9.96 -11.74 13.60
N PRO A 624 -9.09 -11.40 14.57
CA PRO A 624 -8.45 -12.41 15.42
C PRO A 624 -9.46 -13.14 16.32
N GLN A 625 -9.40 -14.46 16.32
CA GLN A 625 -10.12 -15.34 17.25
C GLN A 625 -9.19 -15.88 18.34
N TRP A 626 -7.91 -16.01 18.03
CA TRP A 626 -6.87 -16.37 18.98
C TRP A 626 -5.54 -15.73 18.56
N VAL A 627 -4.66 -15.56 19.53
CA VAL A 627 -3.31 -15.04 19.35
C VAL A 627 -2.34 -15.92 20.12
N ALA A 628 -1.16 -16.14 19.55
CA ALA A 628 -0.09 -16.90 20.18
C ALA A 628 1.11 -16.00 20.43
N HIS A 629 1.39 -15.82 21.71
CA HIS A 629 2.63 -15.25 22.19
C HIS A 629 3.65 -16.37 22.45
N SER A 630 4.94 -16.03 22.53
CA SER A 630 5.99 -17.03 22.80
C SER A 630 5.80 -17.76 24.15
N MET A 631 5.06 -17.16 25.10
CA MET A 631 4.85 -17.68 26.44
C MET A 631 3.42 -18.17 26.72
N PHE A 632 2.43 -17.84 25.88
CA PHE A 632 1.03 -18.18 26.13
C PHE A 632 0.20 -18.15 24.84
N VAL A 633 -0.97 -18.79 24.87
CA VAL A 633 -2.01 -18.66 23.83
C VAL A 633 -3.25 -18.04 24.46
N ALA A 634 -3.72 -16.94 23.88
CA ALA A 634 -4.97 -16.29 24.28
C ALA A 634 -6.05 -16.54 23.23
N ILE A 635 -7.24 -16.90 23.69
CA ILE A 635 -8.40 -17.23 22.85
C ILE A 635 -9.53 -16.28 23.22
N ARG A 636 -10.16 -15.67 22.21
CA ARG A 636 -11.30 -14.78 22.42
C ARG A 636 -12.48 -15.62 22.91
N PRO A 637 -13.16 -15.23 24.01
CA PRO A 637 -14.38 -15.92 24.42
C PRO A 637 -15.41 -15.87 23.28
N PRO A 638 -16.22 -16.92 23.08
CA PRO A 638 -17.31 -16.85 22.11
C PRO A 638 -18.21 -15.65 22.43
N ALA A 639 -18.53 -14.85 21.41
CA ALA A 639 -19.46 -13.73 21.56
C ALA A 639 -20.79 -14.26 22.13
N GLN A 640 -21.19 -13.77 23.29
CA GLN A 640 -22.46 -14.12 23.95
C GLN A 640 -23.65 -13.47 23.27
#